data_AF-A0A8C3G2N8-F1
#
_entry.id   AF-A0A8C3G2N8-F1
#
_cell.length_a   1.000
_cell.length_b   1.000
_cell.length_c   1.000
_cell.angle_alpha   90.00
_cell.angle_beta   90.00
_cell.angle_gamma   90.00
#
_symmetry.space_group_name_H-M   'P 1'
#
loop_
_entity.id
_entity.type
_entity.pdbx_description
1 polymer ?
#
loop_
_entity_poly.entity_id
_entity_poly.type
_entity_poly.pdbx_seq_one_letter_code
_entity_poly.pdbx_strand_id
1 'polypeptide(L)'
;MACARVPLDEQQVTEPGSLGKEQTLPALHPARKEERCFVPYKSPPEDGSPAEAEAFLEHAKFITEDLDWLLALPHDKFWCQVVFDESLQRCLDSYLHHAPRGLDLAPLPSSPAVVDMQRSVHRAVFLTFLRMATHKESKENFLTPAVFGEIIYENFLFDIPKILDLCVLFGKGNSQLLHKMIENIFTQQPSYYSDLIETVPTVLQVFDTILDKCGLFCEGAAAMEPLKLNSHKQPTAMTMSQQDLVDLVLYLCDSTTTIHAFLDIFPAACSSFHSDGFLARLTSFYETAVPDLEKAVRKRNFDDKGFQEDLWKRLSHSCRKIVEMAHLLLHHTCLQPILEGGENMQTFADELLQHFTSFLPEKRFLSDYDEQFPIADDISLLQQALPVIDETRTSYLLQGVESAWDSVGRRRPHRPIQHRGAAGGAAASSSSFKLQEPEGGASLEGAEAMMDVPRKGNDGAGCAASEAELESLLTCIRELLPDLGEGFLLACLHEYDYNSELVINNILEDRLTPDLDQMDRAMPRPVKEKVADVLDVRSNVFDDDEFDVFRRDQVDMSRIWKGRRKGENARETLNDKQHIAEQKARYQAYETVVDEVVLEPGETGEAYELDAYDDEYDDTYEMSQVGANDLDGDSLLSRRPFTVPQILRKGNKPELEEEEEEDEEEETLQNNVNRDQFVQDPALLRERADARRAAMHQRKGFRPEPRPSAVAGQPKGQGQNKETLLDRRKKEAHKGRGANHNRRNMADRKRNKGMIPS
;
A
#
# COMPACT_ATOMS: atom_id res chain seq x y z
N MET A 1 -50.31 -4.59 -45.35
CA MET A 1 -49.15 -3.77 -45.74
C MET A 1 -48.43 -3.43 -44.44
N ALA A 2 -47.27 -4.03 -44.16
CA ALA A 2 -46.49 -3.64 -42.99
C ALA A 2 -45.99 -2.22 -43.26
N CYS A 3 -46.45 -1.24 -42.49
CA CYS A 3 -45.88 0.12 -42.54
C CYS A 3 -44.37 -0.02 -42.34
N ALA A 4 -43.58 0.52 -43.26
CA ALA A 4 -42.14 0.59 -43.08
C ALA A 4 -41.88 1.33 -41.76
N ARG A 5 -41.14 0.70 -40.85
CA ARG A 5 -40.85 1.28 -39.54
C ARG A 5 -39.79 2.36 -39.75
N VAL A 6 -40.16 3.60 -39.47
CA VAL A 6 -39.32 4.79 -39.66
C VAL A 6 -38.45 4.98 -38.42
N PRO A 7 -37.14 5.25 -38.54
CA PRO A 7 -36.28 5.53 -37.40
C PRO A 7 -36.66 6.86 -36.72
N LEU A 8 -36.34 7.01 -35.43
CA LEU A 8 -36.79 8.16 -34.62
C LEU A 8 -36.33 9.51 -35.21
N ASP A 9 -35.14 9.56 -35.79
CA ASP A 9 -34.56 10.76 -36.42
C ASP A 9 -35.33 11.24 -37.67
N GLU A 10 -36.06 10.36 -38.34
CA GLU A 10 -36.90 10.69 -39.50
C GLU A 10 -38.39 10.80 -39.16
N GLN A 11 -38.79 10.44 -37.93
CA GLN A 11 -40.17 10.50 -37.49
C GLN A 11 -40.63 11.94 -37.28
N GLN A 12 -41.90 12.19 -37.63
CA GLN A 12 -42.59 13.44 -37.32
C GLN A 12 -43.80 13.14 -36.44
N VAL A 13 -44.01 13.98 -35.42
CA VAL A 13 -45.11 13.87 -34.47
C VAL A 13 -45.97 15.12 -34.57
N THR A 14 -47.28 14.94 -34.63
CA THR A 14 -48.24 16.05 -34.67
C THR A 14 -48.89 16.18 -33.30
N GLU A 15 -48.68 17.33 -32.65
CA GLU A 15 -49.16 17.61 -31.30
C GLU A 15 -49.96 18.94 -31.30
N PRO A 16 -50.93 19.12 -30.39
CA PRO A 16 -51.67 20.37 -30.27
C PRO A 16 -50.76 21.49 -29.75
N GLY A 17 -50.50 22.50 -30.59
CA GLY A 17 -49.68 23.65 -30.22
C GLY A 17 -50.37 24.60 -29.23
N SER A 18 -49.62 25.60 -28.75
CA SER A 18 -50.03 26.56 -27.71
C SER A 18 -51.29 27.39 -28.03
N LEU A 19 -51.73 27.44 -29.29
CA LEU A 19 -52.94 28.12 -29.76
C LEU A 19 -54.05 27.15 -30.20
N GLY A 20 -53.94 25.86 -29.89
CA GLY A 20 -54.90 24.81 -30.29
C GLY A 20 -54.85 24.42 -31.77
N LYS A 21 -53.84 24.87 -32.52
CA LYS A 21 -53.54 24.38 -33.88
C LYS A 21 -52.61 23.18 -33.79
N GLU A 22 -52.92 22.13 -34.54
CA GLU A 22 -52.02 20.99 -34.72
C GLU A 22 -50.71 21.48 -35.36
N GLN A 23 -49.60 21.15 -34.71
CA GLN A 23 -48.26 21.47 -35.17
C GLN A 23 -47.49 20.15 -35.36
N THR A 24 -47.01 19.93 -36.58
CA THR A 24 -46.12 18.80 -36.88
C THR A 24 -44.69 19.21 -36.62
N LEU A 25 -44.02 18.49 -35.72
CA LEU A 25 -42.62 18.69 -35.33
C LEU A 25 -41.82 17.41 -35.62
N PRO A 26 -40.50 17.51 -35.81
CA PRO A 26 -39.63 16.35 -35.71
C PRO A 26 -39.83 15.65 -34.36
N ALA A 27 -39.74 14.32 -34.35
CA ALA A 27 -39.88 13.56 -33.10
C ALA A 27 -38.81 13.97 -32.08
N LEU A 28 -37.58 14.23 -32.51
CA LEU A 28 -36.55 14.85 -31.68
C LEU A 28 -36.65 16.38 -31.79
N HIS A 29 -37.21 17.03 -30.78
CA HIS A 29 -37.33 18.49 -30.78
C HIS A 29 -37.26 19.06 -29.36
N PRO A 30 -36.57 20.21 -29.13
CA PRO A 30 -36.42 20.80 -27.80
C PRO A 30 -37.74 21.07 -27.07
N ALA A 31 -38.79 21.46 -27.80
CA ALA A 31 -40.12 21.72 -27.22
C ALA A 31 -40.86 20.47 -26.71
N ARG A 32 -40.37 19.27 -27.05
CA ARG A 32 -40.96 17.99 -26.60
C ARG A 32 -40.28 17.43 -25.35
N LYS A 33 -39.21 18.07 -24.86
CA LYS A 33 -38.64 17.73 -23.55
C LYS A 33 -39.61 18.14 -22.44
N GLU A 34 -39.63 17.40 -21.35
CA GLU A 34 -40.44 17.77 -20.19
C GLU A 34 -39.62 18.72 -19.29
N GLU A 35 -40.28 19.73 -18.73
CA GLU A 35 -39.67 20.70 -17.81
C GLU A 35 -39.45 20.04 -16.44
N ARG A 36 -38.37 19.27 -16.33
CA ARG A 36 -37.89 18.64 -15.10
C ARG A 36 -36.47 19.09 -14.82
N CYS A 37 -36.11 19.23 -13.55
CA CYS A 37 -34.78 19.67 -13.13
C CYS A 37 -34.09 18.54 -12.40
N PHE A 38 -33.00 18.02 -12.98
CA PHE A 38 -32.17 17.00 -12.35
C PHE A 38 -31.12 17.65 -11.45
N VAL A 39 -31.07 17.23 -10.19
CA VAL A 39 -30.12 17.78 -9.21
C VAL A 39 -28.74 17.09 -9.33
N PRO A 40 -27.62 17.81 -9.23
CA PRO A 40 -26.29 17.20 -9.25
C PRO A 40 -26.07 16.27 -8.05
N TYR A 41 -25.42 15.13 -8.26
CA TYR A 41 -25.05 14.17 -7.21
C TYR A 41 -24.03 14.75 -6.22
N LYS A 42 -24.12 14.30 -4.97
CA LYS A 42 -23.17 14.57 -3.90
C LYS A 42 -22.83 13.26 -3.21
N SER A 43 -21.55 13.05 -2.90
CA SER A 43 -21.08 11.88 -2.17
C SER A 43 -21.70 11.80 -0.77
N PRO A 44 -21.80 10.60 -0.18
CA PRO A 44 -22.20 10.47 1.22
C PRO A 44 -21.20 11.22 2.14
N PRO A 45 -21.65 11.69 3.31
CA PRO A 45 -20.76 12.31 4.29
C PRO A 45 -19.75 11.29 4.84
N GLU A 46 -18.50 11.73 5.05
CA GLU A 46 -17.43 10.90 5.65
C GLU A 46 -17.66 10.70 7.15
N ASP A 47 -18.10 11.75 7.83
CA ASP A 47 -18.50 11.71 9.23
C ASP A 47 -19.99 11.37 9.32
N GLY A 48 -20.31 10.21 9.87
CA GLY A 48 -21.67 9.65 9.91
C GLY A 48 -22.66 10.40 10.82
N SER A 49 -22.72 11.72 10.77
CA SER A 49 -23.73 12.49 11.49
C SER A 49 -25.12 12.14 10.94
N PRO A 50 -26.13 11.89 11.80
CA PRO A 50 -27.46 11.52 11.33
C PRO A 50 -28.10 12.56 10.40
N ALA A 51 -27.84 13.84 10.65
CA ALA A 51 -28.38 14.94 9.85
C ALA A 51 -27.81 14.98 8.42
N GLU A 52 -26.50 14.74 8.26
CA GLU A 52 -25.87 14.70 6.93
C GLU A 52 -26.26 13.43 6.17
N ALA A 53 -26.44 12.30 6.89
CA ALA A 53 -26.95 11.08 6.29
C ALA A 53 -28.40 11.26 5.79
N GLU A 54 -29.27 11.90 6.57
CA GLU A 54 -30.64 12.24 6.16
C GLU A 54 -30.66 13.18 4.95
N ALA A 55 -29.81 14.22 4.94
CA ALA A 55 -29.68 15.13 3.81
C ALA A 55 -29.21 14.42 2.53
N PHE A 56 -28.24 13.50 2.65
CA PHE A 56 -27.81 12.65 1.53
C PHE A 56 -28.97 11.77 1.03
N LEU A 57 -29.71 11.12 1.93
CA LEU A 57 -30.82 10.24 1.57
C LEU A 57 -31.94 10.97 0.84
N GLU A 58 -32.33 12.17 1.30
CA GLU A 58 -33.32 13.01 0.62
C GLU A 58 -32.83 13.43 -0.76
N HIS A 59 -31.58 13.90 -0.86
CA HIS A 59 -30.98 14.35 -2.11
C HIS A 59 -30.83 13.22 -3.14
N ALA A 60 -30.34 12.06 -2.72
CA ALA A 60 -30.20 10.87 -3.57
C ALA A 60 -31.56 10.28 -3.98
N LYS A 61 -32.58 10.46 -3.14
CA LYS A 61 -33.95 10.04 -3.47
C LYS A 61 -34.52 10.86 -4.63
N PHE A 62 -34.32 12.18 -4.66
CA PHE A 62 -34.73 13.00 -5.82
C PHE A 62 -34.07 12.50 -7.11
N ILE A 63 -32.76 12.25 -7.08
CA ILE A 63 -32.03 11.72 -8.24
C ILE A 63 -32.61 10.38 -8.69
N THR A 64 -32.86 9.47 -7.75
CA THR A 64 -33.40 8.14 -8.09
C THR A 64 -34.80 8.24 -8.69
N GLU A 65 -35.70 9.04 -8.09
CA GLU A 65 -37.07 9.24 -8.60
C GLU A 65 -37.09 9.92 -9.98
N ASP A 66 -36.16 10.84 -10.22
CA ASP A 66 -35.99 11.51 -11.51
C ASP A 66 -35.44 10.56 -12.59
N LEU A 67 -34.43 9.75 -12.25
CA LEU A 67 -33.87 8.75 -13.18
C LEU A 67 -34.83 7.59 -13.44
N ASP A 68 -35.58 7.13 -12.44
CA ASP A 68 -36.61 6.10 -12.62
C ASP A 68 -37.74 6.60 -13.53
N TRP A 69 -38.15 7.87 -13.40
CA TRP A 69 -39.06 8.49 -14.34
C TRP A 69 -38.47 8.56 -15.76
N LEU A 70 -37.21 8.99 -15.89
CA LEU A 70 -36.52 9.07 -17.18
C LEU A 70 -36.49 7.69 -17.86
N LEU A 71 -36.17 6.63 -17.11
CA LEU A 71 -36.16 5.26 -17.59
C LEU A 71 -37.56 4.75 -17.97
N ALA A 72 -38.61 5.26 -17.33
CA ALA A 72 -40.00 4.93 -17.67
C ALA A 72 -40.54 5.66 -18.91
N LEU A 73 -39.84 6.68 -19.42
CA LEU A 73 -40.29 7.41 -20.61
C LEU A 73 -40.29 6.53 -21.87
N PRO A 74 -41.23 6.76 -22.81
CA PRO A 74 -41.15 6.22 -24.16
C PRO A 74 -39.85 6.64 -24.86
N HIS A 75 -39.42 5.84 -25.85
CA HIS A 75 -38.15 6.03 -26.55
C HIS A 75 -37.96 7.44 -27.14
N ASP A 76 -38.98 8.01 -27.79
CA ASP A 76 -38.89 9.35 -28.38
C ASP A 76 -38.73 10.45 -27.32
N LYS A 77 -39.52 10.39 -26.25
CA LYS A 77 -39.45 11.33 -25.13
C LYS A 77 -38.15 11.21 -24.32
N PHE A 78 -37.68 9.98 -24.11
CA PHE A 78 -36.39 9.72 -23.46
C PHE A 78 -35.25 10.43 -24.19
N TRP A 79 -35.16 10.24 -25.51
CA TRP A 79 -34.13 10.90 -26.31
C TRP A 79 -34.29 12.42 -26.39
N CYS A 80 -35.53 12.94 -26.37
CA CYS A 80 -35.73 14.39 -26.24
C CYS A 80 -35.18 14.93 -24.91
N GLN A 81 -35.39 14.21 -23.81
CA GLN A 81 -34.84 14.64 -22.52
C GLN A 81 -33.32 14.56 -22.51
N VAL A 82 -32.74 13.43 -22.93
CA VAL A 82 -31.29 13.20 -22.93
C VAL A 82 -30.52 14.23 -23.76
N VAL A 83 -31.05 14.58 -24.94
CA VAL A 83 -30.36 15.48 -25.88
C VAL A 83 -30.52 16.95 -25.48
N PHE A 84 -31.69 17.36 -24.98
CA PHE A 84 -32.02 18.79 -24.80
C PHE A 84 -32.09 19.26 -23.35
N ASP A 85 -31.91 18.39 -22.36
CA ASP A 85 -31.85 18.74 -20.95
C ASP A 85 -30.41 18.71 -20.40
N GLU A 86 -29.81 19.89 -20.30
CA GLU A 86 -28.48 20.06 -19.71
C GLU A 86 -28.43 19.68 -18.21
N SER A 87 -29.55 19.77 -17.48
CA SER A 87 -29.55 19.43 -16.05
C SER A 87 -29.33 17.94 -15.84
N LEU A 88 -29.86 17.10 -16.74
CA LEU A 88 -29.64 15.65 -16.75
C LEU A 88 -28.16 15.32 -16.98
N GLN A 89 -27.53 15.91 -18.00
CA GLN A 89 -26.11 15.68 -18.26
C GLN A 89 -25.24 16.09 -17.05
N ARG A 90 -25.51 17.25 -16.45
CA ARG A 90 -24.81 17.69 -15.23
C ARG A 90 -25.01 16.74 -14.06
N CYS A 91 -26.20 16.15 -13.92
CA CYS A 91 -26.50 15.16 -12.89
C CYS A 91 -25.67 13.89 -13.11
N LEU A 92 -25.67 13.33 -14.32
CA LEU A 92 -24.90 12.13 -14.65
C LEU A 92 -23.39 12.35 -14.50
N ASP A 93 -22.87 13.49 -14.96
CA ASP A 93 -21.46 13.87 -14.82
C ASP A 93 -21.04 13.98 -13.36
N SER A 94 -21.84 14.69 -12.56
CA SER A 94 -21.55 14.81 -11.13
C SER A 94 -21.57 13.45 -10.42
N TYR A 95 -22.38 12.49 -10.87
CA TYR A 95 -22.35 11.14 -10.33
C TYR A 95 -21.07 10.41 -10.71
N LEU A 96 -20.70 10.36 -11.98
CA LEU A 96 -19.47 9.69 -12.43
C LEU A 96 -18.23 10.26 -11.73
N HIS A 97 -18.18 11.57 -11.53
CA HIS A 97 -17.05 12.24 -10.89
C HIS A 97 -16.97 12.02 -9.36
N HIS A 98 -18.12 11.98 -8.65
CA HIS A 98 -18.15 11.95 -7.18
C HIS A 98 -18.63 10.63 -6.57
N ALA A 99 -19.04 9.65 -7.36
CA ALA A 99 -19.42 8.35 -6.85
C ALA A 99 -18.23 7.69 -6.13
N PRO A 100 -18.42 7.12 -4.93
CA PRO A 100 -17.34 6.46 -4.22
C PRO A 100 -16.92 5.21 -4.99
N ARG A 101 -15.61 5.06 -5.20
CA ARG A 101 -15.01 3.90 -5.84
C ARG A 101 -14.84 2.79 -4.81
N GLY A 102 -14.88 1.53 -5.26
CA GLY A 102 -14.73 0.37 -4.37
C GLY A 102 -13.37 0.28 -3.66
N LEU A 103 -12.41 1.13 -4.03
CA LEU A 103 -11.10 1.23 -3.42
C LEU A 103 -10.95 2.45 -2.52
N ASP A 104 -11.89 3.39 -2.41
CA ASP A 104 -11.67 4.63 -1.65
C ASP A 104 -11.41 4.38 -0.14
N LEU A 105 -10.76 5.32 0.53
CA LEU A 105 -10.47 5.27 1.98
C LEU A 105 -11.72 5.44 2.85
N ALA A 106 -12.86 5.79 2.24
CA ALA A 106 -14.07 6.14 2.96
C ALA A 106 -14.52 4.97 3.85
N PRO A 107 -14.83 5.23 5.14
CA PRO A 107 -15.47 4.24 5.99
C PRO A 107 -16.72 3.69 5.30
N LEU A 108 -16.96 2.38 5.40
CA LEU A 108 -18.23 1.82 4.95
C LEU A 108 -19.37 2.65 5.55
N PRO A 109 -20.37 3.09 4.76
CA PRO A 109 -21.46 3.91 5.28
C PRO A 109 -22.10 3.19 6.47
N SER A 110 -22.10 3.84 7.63
CA SER A 110 -22.53 3.23 8.90
C SER A 110 -24.02 2.84 8.91
N SER A 111 -24.82 3.40 8.00
CA SER A 111 -26.27 3.17 7.90
C SER A 111 -26.61 2.29 6.68
N PRO A 112 -27.30 1.15 6.87
CA PRO A 112 -27.79 0.31 5.77
C PRO A 112 -28.64 1.08 4.75
N ALA A 113 -29.41 2.07 5.20
CA ALA A 113 -30.25 2.89 4.31
C ALA A 113 -29.41 3.70 3.30
N VAL A 114 -28.24 4.20 3.71
CA VAL A 114 -27.33 4.93 2.82
C VAL A 114 -26.75 3.99 1.77
N VAL A 115 -26.35 2.78 2.17
CA VAL A 115 -25.83 1.74 1.26
C VAL A 115 -26.89 1.34 0.23
N ASP A 116 -28.13 1.10 0.66
CA ASP A 116 -29.21 0.70 -0.24
C ASP A 116 -29.60 1.84 -1.20
N MET A 117 -29.59 3.08 -0.72
CA MET A 117 -29.81 4.25 -1.57
C MET A 117 -28.68 4.42 -2.60
N GLN A 118 -27.42 4.28 -2.19
CA GLN A 118 -26.28 4.29 -3.12
C GLN A 118 -26.41 3.21 -4.19
N ARG A 119 -26.81 1.99 -3.81
CA ARG A 119 -27.05 0.89 -4.77
C ARG A 119 -28.18 1.24 -5.73
N SER A 120 -29.22 1.91 -5.27
CA SER A 120 -30.36 2.34 -6.08
C SER A 120 -29.95 3.39 -7.11
N VAL A 121 -29.24 4.45 -6.68
CA VAL A 121 -28.69 5.48 -7.59
C VAL A 121 -27.72 4.85 -8.58
N HIS A 122 -26.79 4.00 -8.12
CA HIS A 122 -25.81 3.32 -8.97
C HIS A 122 -26.48 2.51 -10.07
N ARG A 123 -27.54 1.74 -9.73
CA ARG A 123 -28.33 0.99 -10.70
C ARG A 123 -29.04 1.92 -11.70
N ALA A 124 -29.69 2.97 -11.23
CA ALA A 124 -30.45 3.90 -12.09
C ALA A 124 -29.52 4.61 -13.09
N VAL A 125 -28.34 5.05 -12.65
CA VAL A 125 -27.34 5.69 -13.50
C VAL A 125 -26.83 4.70 -14.56
N PHE A 126 -26.46 3.48 -14.17
CA PHE A 126 -26.00 2.45 -15.12
C PHE A 126 -27.04 2.17 -16.21
N LEU A 127 -28.31 1.98 -15.82
CA LEU A 127 -29.39 1.72 -16.77
C LEU A 127 -29.66 2.91 -17.69
N THR A 128 -29.46 4.14 -17.20
CA THR A 128 -29.57 5.34 -18.01
C THR A 128 -28.49 5.36 -19.09
N PHE A 129 -27.22 5.14 -18.72
CA PHE A 129 -26.13 5.00 -19.69
C PHE A 129 -26.29 3.82 -20.64
N LEU A 130 -26.80 2.68 -20.17
CA LEU A 130 -27.13 1.52 -21.01
C LEU A 130 -28.14 1.87 -22.09
N ARG A 131 -29.22 2.60 -21.72
CA ARG A 131 -30.24 3.02 -22.67
C ARG A 131 -29.68 4.04 -23.67
N MET A 132 -28.87 5.00 -23.21
CA MET A 132 -28.18 5.96 -24.08
C MET A 132 -27.14 5.31 -25.01
N ALA A 133 -26.51 4.21 -24.59
CA ALA A 133 -25.56 3.46 -25.42
C ALA A 133 -26.25 2.54 -26.45
N THR A 134 -27.59 2.43 -26.42
CA THR A 134 -28.35 1.47 -27.25
C THR A 134 -29.12 2.19 -28.36
N HIS A 135 -28.56 2.22 -29.56
CA HIS A 135 -29.20 2.85 -30.74
C HIS A 135 -30.49 2.15 -31.21
N LYS A 136 -30.71 0.88 -30.79
CA LYS A 136 -31.86 0.06 -31.16
C LYS A 136 -32.48 -0.59 -29.92
N GLU A 137 -33.40 0.12 -29.28
CA GLU A 137 -34.11 -0.36 -28.09
C GLU A 137 -35.11 -1.48 -28.43
N SER A 138 -35.74 -1.42 -29.62
CA SER A 138 -36.62 -2.47 -30.11
C SER A 138 -36.66 -2.54 -31.63
N LYS A 139 -37.49 -3.43 -32.20
CA LYS A 139 -37.73 -3.46 -33.65
C LYS A 139 -38.53 -2.24 -34.16
N GLU A 140 -39.15 -1.47 -33.28
CA GLU A 140 -39.98 -0.30 -33.60
C GLU A 140 -39.30 1.01 -33.16
N ASN A 141 -38.51 0.94 -32.10
CA ASN A 141 -37.84 2.07 -31.48
C ASN A 141 -36.34 1.96 -31.73
N PHE A 142 -35.86 2.73 -32.70
CA PHE A 142 -34.45 2.76 -33.07
C PHE A 142 -34.09 4.09 -33.73
N LEU A 143 -32.81 4.43 -33.67
CA LEU A 143 -32.19 5.54 -34.39
C LEU A 143 -31.36 4.99 -35.54
N THR A 144 -31.23 5.77 -36.61
CA THR A 144 -30.27 5.49 -37.67
C THR A 144 -28.85 5.49 -37.09
N PRO A 145 -28.00 4.48 -37.34
CA PRO A 145 -26.72 4.35 -36.64
C PRO A 145 -25.78 5.56 -36.80
N ALA A 146 -25.72 6.17 -37.99
CA ALA A 146 -24.94 7.37 -38.24
C ALA A 146 -25.44 8.57 -37.41
N VAL A 147 -26.75 8.81 -37.40
CA VAL A 147 -27.36 9.91 -36.63
C VAL A 147 -27.23 9.67 -35.13
N PHE A 148 -27.34 8.42 -34.67
CA PHE A 148 -27.06 8.07 -33.29
C PHE A 148 -25.62 8.41 -32.90
N GLY A 149 -24.63 8.07 -33.75
CA GLY A 149 -23.22 8.40 -33.55
C GLY A 149 -22.96 9.91 -33.49
N GLU A 150 -23.64 10.70 -34.32
CA GLU A 150 -23.61 12.16 -34.26
C GLU A 150 -24.24 12.70 -32.97
N ILE A 151 -25.41 12.18 -32.57
CA ILE A 151 -26.12 12.63 -31.36
C ILE A 151 -25.25 12.41 -30.11
N ILE A 152 -24.66 11.22 -29.95
CA ILE A 152 -23.89 10.91 -28.74
C ILE A 152 -22.60 11.73 -28.63
N TYR A 153 -21.99 12.06 -29.78
CA TYR A 153 -20.74 12.81 -29.86
C TYR A 153 -20.96 14.32 -29.71
N GLU A 154 -21.80 14.91 -30.55
CA GLU A 154 -22.00 16.37 -30.62
C GLU A 154 -22.71 16.93 -29.38
N ASN A 155 -23.50 16.12 -28.68
CA ASN A 155 -24.16 16.54 -27.44
C ASN A 155 -23.38 16.15 -26.18
N PHE A 156 -22.13 15.68 -26.31
CA PHE A 156 -21.27 15.27 -25.18
C PHE A 156 -21.94 14.25 -24.24
N LEU A 157 -22.79 13.36 -24.78
CA LEU A 157 -23.45 12.32 -23.98
C LEU A 157 -22.44 11.29 -23.48
N PHE A 158 -21.39 11.06 -24.27
CA PHE A 158 -20.21 10.31 -23.89
C PHE A 158 -18.95 11.08 -24.28
N ASP A 159 -17.95 11.02 -23.41
CA ASP A 159 -16.58 11.45 -23.64
C ASP A 159 -15.64 10.36 -23.08
N ILE A 160 -14.35 10.44 -23.40
CA ILE A 160 -13.37 9.45 -22.93
C ILE A 160 -13.34 9.37 -21.40
N PRO A 161 -13.25 10.47 -20.62
CA PRO A 161 -13.32 10.43 -19.16
C PRO A 161 -14.55 9.70 -18.60
N LYS A 162 -15.76 9.98 -19.10
CA LYS A 162 -17.01 9.30 -18.71
C LYS A 162 -16.91 7.81 -18.99
N ILE A 163 -16.33 7.40 -20.12
CA ILE A 163 -16.16 5.99 -20.47
C ILE A 163 -15.18 5.29 -19.51
N LEU A 164 -14.07 5.95 -19.14
CA LEU A 164 -13.16 5.43 -18.11
C LEU A 164 -13.87 5.29 -16.75
N ASP A 165 -14.64 6.29 -16.34
CA ASP A 165 -15.43 6.28 -15.10
C ASP A 165 -16.49 5.16 -15.12
N LEU A 166 -17.18 4.96 -16.26
CA LEU A 166 -18.12 3.86 -16.44
C LEU A 166 -17.45 2.50 -16.25
N CYS A 167 -16.26 2.29 -16.80
CA CYS A 167 -15.48 1.06 -16.66
C CYS A 167 -15.11 0.76 -15.21
N VAL A 168 -14.56 1.74 -14.49
CA VAL A 168 -14.14 1.52 -13.10
C VAL A 168 -15.32 1.35 -12.15
N LEU A 169 -16.44 2.06 -12.38
CA LEU A 169 -17.63 1.98 -11.53
C LEU A 169 -18.45 0.72 -11.78
N PHE A 170 -18.67 0.33 -13.04
CA PHE A 170 -19.64 -0.71 -13.42
C PHE A 170 -19.00 -1.98 -13.98
N GLY A 171 -17.69 -2.01 -14.23
CA GLY A 171 -17.00 -3.16 -14.80
C GLY A 171 -17.04 -4.39 -13.89
N LYS A 172 -16.97 -4.21 -12.57
CA LYS A 172 -17.06 -5.31 -11.60
C LYS A 172 -18.51 -5.79 -11.48
N GLY A 173 -18.83 -6.85 -12.21
CA GLY A 173 -20.13 -7.55 -12.17
C GLY A 173 -20.95 -7.43 -13.46
N ASN A 174 -20.84 -6.31 -14.19
CA ASN A 174 -21.55 -6.09 -15.45
C ASN A 174 -20.64 -6.06 -16.68
N SER A 175 -19.45 -6.66 -16.59
CA SER A 175 -18.38 -6.52 -17.59
C SER A 175 -18.82 -6.81 -19.03
N GLN A 176 -19.54 -7.91 -19.26
CA GLN A 176 -20.00 -8.30 -20.60
C GLN A 176 -21.00 -7.30 -21.20
N LEU A 177 -21.88 -6.73 -20.37
CA LEU A 177 -22.87 -5.77 -20.83
C LEU A 177 -22.20 -4.43 -21.11
N LEU A 178 -21.29 -4.01 -20.23
CA LEU A 178 -20.53 -2.78 -20.39
C LEU A 178 -19.59 -2.82 -21.60
N HIS A 179 -18.92 -3.96 -21.85
CA HIS A 179 -18.16 -4.18 -23.08
C HIS A 179 -19.02 -3.92 -24.31
N LYS A 180 -20.21 -4.54 -24.40
CA LYS A 180 -21.13 -4.35 -25.53
C LYS A 180 -21.61 -2.90 -25.67
N MET A 181 -21.83 -2.20 -24.55
CA MET A 181 -22.20 -0.78 -24.56
C MET A 181 -21.08 0.06 -25.19
N ILE A 182 -19.85 -0.10 -24.71
CA ILE A 182 -18.69 0.68 -25.16
C ILE A 182 -18.33 0.32 -26.61
N GLU A 183 -18.32 -0.98 -26.93
CA GLU A 183 -18.13 -1.45 -28.30
C GLU A 183 -19.16 -0.86 -29.26
N ASN A 184 -20.44 -0.80 -28.88
CA ASN A 184 -21.46 -0.18 -29.72
C ASN A 184 -21.20 1.34 -29.88
N ILE A 185 -20.81 2.05 -28.83
CA ILE A 185 -20.47 3.48 -28.90
C ILE A 185 -19.32 3.72 -29.90
N PHE A 186 -18.20 3.01 -29.75
CA PHE A 186 -17.03 3.14 -30.63
C PHE A 186 -17.32 2.65 -32.07
N THR A 187 -18.20 1.66 -32.24
CA THR A 187 -18.59 1.17 -33.56
C THR A 187 -19.46 2.18 -34.32
N GLN A 188 -20.44 2.79 -33.65
CA GLN A 188 -21.32 3.77 -34.30
C GLN A 188 -20.68 5.16 -34.42
N GLN A 189 -19.71 5.48 -33.55
CA GLN A 189 -18.93 6.72 -33.62
C GLN A 189 -17.43 6.41 -33.50
N PRO A 190 -16.73 6.20 -34.62
CA PRO A 190 -15.30 5.92 -34.63
C PRO A 190 -14.41 7.09 -34.17
N SER A 191 -14.92 8.33 -34.16
CA SER A 191 -14.13 9.51 -33.75
C SER A 191 -13.63 9.42 -32.30
N TYR A 192 -14.30 8.63 -31.45
CA TYR A 192 -13.82 8.35 -30.10
C TYR A 192 -12.45 7.63 -30.07
N TYR A 193 -12.04 6.92 -31.13
CA TYR A 193 -10.67 6.41 -31.22
C TYR A 193 -9.65 7.54 -31.38
N SER A 194 -9.99 8.58 -32.13
CA SER A 194 -9.14 9.78 -32.26
C SER A 194 -9.04 10.52 -30.93
N ASP A 195 -10.19 10.74 -30.26
CA ASP A 195 -10.22 11.35 -28.93
C ASP A 195 -9.40 10.53 -27.92
N LEU A 196 -9.47 9.20 -28.00
CA LEU A 196 -8.70 8.31 -27.12
C LEU A 196 -7.20 8.49 -27.34
N ILE A 197 -6.73 8.49 -28.60
CA ILE A 197 -5.32 8.72 -28.93
C ILE A 197 -4.88 10.10 -28.44
N GLU A 198 -5.69 11.14 -28.61
CA GLU A 198 -5.38 12.49 -28.09
C GLU A 198 -5.36 12.53 -26.54
N THR A 199 -6.09 11.64 -25.88
CA THR A 199 -6.15 11.54 -24.42
C THR A 199 -4.96 10.78 -23.84
N VAL A 200 -4.39 9.78 -24.52
CA VAL A 200 -3.29 8.93 -23.99
C VAL A 200 -2.08 9.75 -23.50
N PRO A 201 -1.60 10.81 -24.18
CA PRO A 201 -0.54 11.67 -23.66
C PRO A 201 -0.88 12.31 -22.31
N THR A 202 -2.14 12.70 -22.10
CA THR A 202 -2.58 13.25 -20.80
C THR A 202 -2.61 12.18 -19.71
N VAL A 203 -2.94 10.93 -20.05
CA VAL A 203 -2.83 9.79 -19.14
C VAL A 203 -1.35 9.52 -18.77
N LEU A 204 -0.42 9.64 -19.72
CA LEU A 204 1.01 9.50 -19.44
C LEU A 204 1.55 10.62 -18.53
N GLN A 205 1.06 11.85 -18.70
CA GLN A 205 1.41 12.98 -17.82
C GLN A 205 1.04 12.76 -16.36
N VAL A 206 0.06 11.89 -16.06
CA VAL A 206 -0.27 11.49 -14.69
C VAL A 206 0.91 10.81 -14.02
N PHE A 207 1.54 9.85 -14.69
CA PHE A 207 2.72 9.14 -14.19
C PHE A 207 3.92 10.09 -14.05
N ASP A 208 4.09 11.01 -15.01
CA ASP A 208 5.14 12.03 -14.96
C ASP A 208 4.97 12.98 -13.77
N THR A 209 3.72 13.37 -13.48
CA THR A 209 3.39 14.21 -12.32
C THR A 209 3.70 13.50 -11.01
N ILE A 210 3.45 12.19 -10.92
CA ILE A 210 3.80 11.38 -9.74
C ILE A 210 5.32 11.32 -9.57
N LEU A 211 6.07 11.10 -10.65
CA LEU A 211 7.54 11.11 -10.63
C LEU A 211 8.09 12.48 -10.21
N ASP A 212 7.57 13.59 -10.74
CA ASP A 212 8.01 14.94 -10.41
C ASP A 212 7.75 15.28 -8.94
N LYS A 213 6.55 14.93 -8.44
CA LYS A 213 6.22 15.10 -7.01
C LYS A 213 7.10 14.26 -6.08
N CYS A 214 7.67 13.17 -6.56
CA CYS A 214 8.65 12.36 -5.83
C CYS A 214 10.10 12.82 -6.03
N GLY A 215 10.35 13.83 -6.87
CA GLY A 215 11.70 14.27 -7.23
C GLY A 215 12.49 13.22 -8.04
N LEU A 216 11.79 12.35 -8.76
CA LEU A 216 12.34 11.24 -9.54
C LEU A 216 12.26 11.49 -11.04
N PHE A 217 11.58 12.56 -11.48
CA PHE A 217 11.43 12.87 -12.89
C PHE A 217 12.77 13.26 -13.52
N CYS A 218 13.22 12.47 -14.48
CA CYS A 218 14.46 12.69 -15.21
C CYS A 218 14.17 12.71 -16.71
N GLU A 219 13.80 13.86 -17.27
CA GLU A 219 13.69 14.01 -18.72
C GLU A 219 14.62 15.11 -19.27
N GLY A 220 15.45 14.74 -20.25
CA GLY A 220 16.29 15.64 -21.03
C GLY A 220 17.66 15.98 -20.42
N ALA A 221 18.39 16.88 -21.09
CA ALA A 221 19.78 17.28 -20.84
C ALA A 221 20.12 17.67 -19.37
N ALA A 222 19.12 17.84 -18.50
CA ALA A 222 19.26 18.04 -17.07
C ALA A 222 19.78 16.81 -16.31
N ALA A 223 19.66 15.59 -16.86
CA ALA A 223 20.28 14.38 -16.26
C ALA A 223 21.81 14.33 -16.43
N MET A 224 22.36 15.09 -17.40
CA MET A 224 23.79 15.14 -17.72
C MET A 224 24.47 16.42 -17.24
N GLU A 225 23.71 17.40 -16.75
CA GLU A 225 24.26 18.59 -16.09
C GLU A 225 24.27 18.40 -14.57
N PRO A 226 25.42 18.57 -13.89
CA PRO A 226 25.46 18.50 -12.43
C PRO A 226 24.54 19.57 -11.84
N LEU A 227 23.45 19.13 -11.19
CA LEU A 227 22.54 20.01 -10.47
C LEU A 227 23.33 20.84 -9.44
N LYS A 228 23.15 22.16 -9.46
CA LYS A 228 23.73 23.05 -8.44
C LYS A 228 23.19 22.62 -7.08
N LEU A 229 24.07 22.51 -6.08
CA LEU A 229 23.75 22.15 -4.68
C LEU A 229 22.61 22.97 -4.03
N ASN A 230 22.21 24.09 -4.65
CA ASN A 230 21.26 25.08 -4.17
C ASN A 230 19.95 25.14 -4.98
N SER A 231 19.73 24.30 -6.01
CA SER A 231 18.40 24.16 -6.60
C SER A 231 17.48 23.56 -5.54
N HIS A 232 16.31 24.16 -5.30
CA HIS A 232 15.36 23.72 -4.29
C HIS A 232 15.24 22.19 -4.30
N LYS A 233 15.62 21.53 -3.20
CA LYS A 233 15.49 20.07 -3.07
C LYS A 233 14.03 19.72 -3.27
N GLN A 234 13.70 19.12 -4.42
CA GLN A 234 12.38 18.55 -4.58
C GLN A 234 12.19 17.49 -3.49
N PRO A 235 11.02 17.47 -2.83
CA PRO A 235 10.76 16.51 -1.79
C PRO A 235 10.70 15.10 -2.38
N THR A 236 11.53 14.20 -1.87
CA THR A 236 11.41 12.75 -2.11
C THR A 236 10.19 12.17 -1.40
N ALA A 237 9.74 10.96 -1.76
CA ALA A 237 8.65 10.27 -1.05
C ALA A 237 8.95 10.12 0.46
N MET A 238 10.23 10.06 0.82
CA MET A 238 10.69 10.03 2.22
C MET A 238 10.56 11.37 2.97
N THR A 239 10.59 12.50 2.26
CA THR A 239 10.72 13.84 2.85
C THR A 239 9.49 14.74 2.67
N MET A 240 8.57 14.40 1.76
CA MET A 240 7.29 15.12 1.56
C MET A 240 6.39 15.08 2.81
N SER A 241 5.27 15.79 2.86
CA SER A 241 4.37 15.64 4.02
C SER A 241 3.74 14.23 4.05
N GLN A 242 3.16 13.83 5.19
CA GLN A 242 2.42 12.56 5.25
C GLN A 242 1.17 12.61 4.37
N GLN A 243 0.45 13.74 4.36
CA GLN A 243 -0.74 13.92 3.53
C GLN A 243 -0.39 13.85 2.03
N ASP A 244 0.70 14.50 1.59
CA ASP A 244 1.10 14.43 0.18
C ASP A 244 1.42 13.01 -0.27
N LEU A 245 2.06 12.20 0.60
CA LEU A 245 2.34 10.79 0.30
C LEU A 245 1.05 9.97 0.18
N VAL A 246 0.08 10.23 1.06
CA VAL A 246 -1.24 9.59 1.04
C VAL A 246 -1.95 9.93 -0.26
N ASP A 247 -2.07 11.22 -0.59
CA ASP A 247 -2.72 11.70 -1.80
C ASP A 247 -2.05 11.14 -3.06
N LEU A 248 -0.72 11.02 -3.07
CA LEU A 248 0.03 10.39 -4.17
C LEU A 248 -0.28 8.91 -4.33
N VAL A 249 -0.29 8.14 -3.25
CA VAL A 249 -0.61 6.70 -3.31
C VAL A 249 -2.06 6.49 -3.73
N LEU A 250 -2.99 7.32 -3.25
CA LEU A 250 -4.40 7.29 -3.66
C LEU A 250 -4.55 7.63 -5.13
N TYR A 251 -3.90 8.70 -5.59
CA TYR A 251 -3.94 9.12 -6.97
C TYR A 251 -3.35 8.07 -7.92
N LEU A 252 -2.24 7.43 -7.53
CA LEU A 252 -1.66 6.31 -8.27
C LEU A 252 -2.61 5.11 -8.33
N CYS A 253 -3.24 4.77 -7.20
CA CYS A 253 -4.19 3.66 -7.08
C CYS A 253 -5.42 3.88 -7.97
N ASP A 254 -6.03 5.07 -7.89
CA ASP A 254 -7.18 5.43 -8.72
C ASP A 254 -6.81 5.41 -10.21
N SER A 255 -5.73 6.09 -10.60
CA SER A 255 -5.30 6.17 -12.00
C SER A 255 -5.03 4.78 -12.60
N THR A 256 -4.25 3.94 -11.92
CA THR A 256 -3.92 2.59 -12.41
C THR A 256 -5.12 1.66 -12.44
N THR A 257 -6.04 1.77 -11.48
CA THR A 257 -7.27 0.96 -11.46
C THR A 257 -8.21 1.37 -12.59
N THR A 258 -8.39 2.68 -12.81
CA THR A 258 -9.29 3.22 -13.83
C THR A 258 -8.81 2.88 -15.24
N ILE A 259 -7.51 3.07 -15.53
CA ILE A 259 -6.93 2.69 -16.83
C ILE A 259 -7.03 1.17 -17.04
N HIS A 260 -6.68 0.37 -16.03
CA HIS A 260 -6.80 -1.08 -16.11
C HIS A 260 -8.25 -1.51 -16.40
N ALA A 261 -9.21 -0.98 -15.64
CA ALA A 261 -10.62 -1.34 -15.80
C ALA A 261 -11.12 -1.01 -17.21
N PHE A 262 -10.68 0.11 -17.79
CA PHE A 262 -11.00 0.46 -19.16
C PHE A 262 -10.42 -0.53 -20.18
N LEU A 263 -9.13 -0.88 -20.07
CA LEU A 263 -8.48 -1.82 -20.99
C LEU A 263 -9.02 -3.25 -20.88
N ASP A 264 -9.39 -3.69 -19.67
CA ASP A 264 -9.99 -5.00 -19.40
C ASP A 264 -11.42 -5.10 -19.99
N ILE A 265 -12.21 -4.03 -19.84
CA ILE A 265 -13.59 -3.99 -20.35
C ILE A 265 -13.64 -3.75 -21.86
N PHE A 266 -12.70 -3.00 -22.43
CA PHE A 266 -12.66 -2.69 -23.85
C PHE A 266 -11.27 -2.93 -24.45
N PRO A 267 -10.91 -4.21 -24.71
CA PRO A 267 -9.59 -4.58 -25.21
C PRO A 267 -9.15 -3.92 -26.52
N ALA A 268 -10.09 -3.53 -27.38
CA ALA A 268 -9.78 -2.86 -28.65
C ALA A 268 -8.98 -1.55 -28.46
N ALA A 269 -9.14 -0.89 -27.31
CA ALA A 269 -8.37 0.29 -26.94
C ALA A 269 -6.87 0.02 -26.73
N CYS A 270 -6.46 -1.23 -26.49
CA CYS A 270 -5.04 -1.59 -26.31
C CYS A 270 -4.18 -1.17 -27.52
N SER A 271 -4.75 -1.23 -28.72
CA SER A 271 -4.08 -0.80 -29.95
C SER A 271 -3.73 0.70 -29.94
N SER A 272 -4.65 1.55 -29.46
CA SER A 272 -4.42 3.00 -29.30
C SER A 272 -3.31 3.27 -28.29
N PHE A 273 -3.34 2.61 -27.12
CA PHE A 273 -2.29 2.79 -26.10
C PHE A 273 -0.92 2.28 -26.56
N HIS A 274 -0.87 1.18 -27.31
CA HIS A 274 0.39 0.64 -27.85
C HIS A 274 1.04 1.59 -28.84
N SER A 275 0.25 2.24 -29.71
CA SER A 275 0.77 3.16 -30.74
C SER A 275 1.53 4.37 -30.19
N ASP A 276 1.20 4.83 -28.98
CA ASP A 276 1.87 5.97 -28.32
C ASP A 276 3.04 5.55 -27.40
N GLY A 277 3.47 4.29 -27.46
CA GLY A 277 4.58 3.80 -26.65
C GLY A 277 4.28 3.73 -25.14
N PHE A 278 3.00 3.61 -24.78
CA PHE A 278 2.54 3.58 -23.38
C PHE A 278 3.23 2.49 -22.56
N LEU A 279 3.43 1.30 -23.13
CA LEU A 279 4.05 0.16 -22.44
C LEU A 279 5.45 0.49 -21.92
N ALA A 280 6.32 1.08 -22.75
CA ALA A 280 7.69 1.42 -22.36
C ALA A 280 7.74 2.49 -21.26
N ARG A 281 6.83 3.48 -21.31
CA ARG A 281 6.69 4.49 -20.24
C ARG A 281 6.20 3.86 -18.94
N LEU A 282 5.25 2.94 -19.03
CA LEU A 282 4.67 2.25 -17.88
C LEU A 282 5.72 1.39 -17.14
N THR A 283 6.55 0.64 -17.87
CA THR A 283 7.62 -0.18 -17.27
C THR A 283 8.72 0.66 -16.64
N SER A 284 9.15 1.72 -17.32
CA SER A 284 10.16 2.65 -16.78
C SER A 284 9.66 3.41 -15.54
N PHE A 285 8.37 3.81 -15.54
CA PHE A 285 7.71 4.37 -14.36
C PHE A 285 7.73 3.37 -13.19
N TYR A 286 7.41 2.09 -13.45
CA TYR A 286 7.39 1.07 -12.40
C TYR A 286 8.76 0.90 -11.75
N GLU A 287 9.82 0.76 -12.55
CA GLU A 287 11.19 0.59 -12.04
C GLU A 287 11.61 1.78 -11.16
N THR A 288 11.22 3.00 -11.55
CA THR A 288 11.65 4.23 -10.87
C THR A 288 10.81 4.56 -9.63
N ALA A 289 9.48 4.57 -9.76
CA ALA A 289 8.57 5.07 -8.73
C ALA A 289 8.30 4.04 -7.61
N VAL A 290 8.11 2.77 -7.96
CA VAL A 290 7.65 1.74 -7.01
C VAL A 290 8.66 1.54 -5.87
N PRO A 291 9.98 1.39 -6.11
CA PRO A 291 10.93 1.21 -5.02
C PRO A 291 10.98 2.40 -4.04
N ASP A 292 10.85 3.64 -4.53
CA ASP A 292 10.87 4.83 -3.67
C ASP A 292 9.59 4.94 -2.82
N LEU A 293 8.42 4.72 -3.43
CA LEU A 293 7.13 4.71 -2.75
C LEU A 293 7.05 3.57 -1.72
N GLU A 294 7.46 2.35 -2.09
CA GLU A 294 7.48 1.20 -1.18
C GLU A 294 8.37 1.47 0.04
N LYS A 295 9.56 2.02 -0.21
CA LYS A 295 10.50 2.37 0.84
C LYS A 295 9.88 3.42 1.76
N ALA A 296 9.25 4.47 1.22
CA ALA A 296 8.60 5.53 1.97
C ALA A 296 7.47 4.99 2.86
N VAL A 297 6.56 4.18 2.30
CA VAL A 297 5.45 3.57 3.05
C VAL A 297 5.99 2.63 4.13
N ARG A 298 7.07 1.88 3.90
CA ARG A 298 7.62 0.93 4.89
C ARG A 298 8.42 1.59 6.01
N LYS A 299 9.28 2.57 5.71
CA LYS A 299 10.24 3.11 6.70
C LYS A 299 9.77 4.38 7.40
N ARG A 300 8.71 5.04 6.92
CA ARG A 300 8.12 6.17 7.63
C ARG A 300 7.38 5.70 8.88
N ASN A 301 7.43 6.53 9.92
CA ASN A 301 6.67 6.32 11.13
C ASN A 301 5.26 6.90 10.93
N PHE A 302 4.26 6.03 10.92
CA PHE A 302 2.85 6.42 10.94
C PHE A 302 2.31 6.25 12.36
N ASP A 303 1.45 7.16 12.81
CA ASP A 303 0.83 7.09 14.14
C ASP A 303 -0.12 5.89 14.26
N ASP A 304 -0.79 5.52 13.16
CA ASP A 304 -1.63 4.33 13.05
C ASP A 304 -1.01 3.29 12.10
N LYS A 305 -0.78 2.08 12.63
CA LYS A 305 -0.28 0.95 11.84
C LYS A 305 -1.32 0.42 10.85
N GLY A 306 -2.61 0.47 11.19
CA GLY A 306 -3.68 0.05 10.29
C GLY A 306 -3.70 0.92 9.03
N PHE A 307 -3.55 2.22 9.19
CA PHE A 307 -3.40 3.18 8.10
C PHE A 307 -2.18 2.89 7.21
N GLN A 308 -1.03 2.58 7.81
CA GLN A 308 0.18 2.21 7.05
C GLN A 308 -0.03 0.93 6.22
N GLU A 309 -0.69 -0.09 6.81
CA GLU A 309 -1.03 -1.32 6.10
C GLU A 309 -2.00 -1.08 4.94
N ASP A 310 -2.95 -0.16 5.09
CA ASP A 310 -3.89 0.19 4.03
C ASP A 310 -3.19 0.91 2.85
N LEU A 311 -2.31 1.87 3.14
CA LEU A 311 -1.44 2.48 2.12
C LEU A 311 -0.58 1.43 1.40
N TRP A 312 -0.04 0.47 2.14
CA TRP A 312 0.75 -0.62 1.57
C TRP A 312 -0.10 -1.52 0.65
N LYS A 313 -1.33 -1.85 1.05
CA LYS A 313 -2.28 -2.64 0.23
C LYS A 313 -2.63 -1.91 -1.05
N ARG A 314 -2.87 -0.59 -0.99
CA ARG A 314 -3.16 0.25 -2.16
C ARG A 314 -1.98 0.31 -3.11
N LEU A 315 -0.77 0.57 -2.60
CA LEU A 315 0.43 0.57 -3.43
C LEU A 315 0.65 -0.79 -4.10
N SER A 316 0.49 -1.89 -3.35
CA SER A 316 0.58 -3.25 -3.89
C SER A 316 -0.50 -3.53 -4.95
N HIS A 317 -1.71 -3.00 -4.76
CA HIS A 317 -2.79 -3.06 -5.74
C HIS A 317 -2.42 -2.33 -7.03
N SER A 318 -1.92 -1.09 -6.94
CA SER A 318 -1.45 -0.32 -8.09
C SER A 318 -0.35 -1.06 -8.85
N CYS A 319 0.61 -1.64 -8.13
CA CYS A 319 1.70 -2.41 -8.74
C CYS A 319 1.17 -3.58 -9.55
N ARG A 320 0.25 -4.36 -8.97
CA ARG A 320 -0.41 -5.46 -9.69
C ARG A 320 -1.18 -4.96 -10.91
N LYS A 321 -1.93 -3.87 -10.79
CA LYS A 321 -2.68 -3.29 -11.91
C LYS A 321 -1.78 -2.84 -13.04
N ILE A 322 -0.60 -2.28 -12.73
CA ILE A 322 0.41 -1.93 -13.74
C ILE A 322 0.90 -3.17 -14.49
N VAL A 323 1.24 -4.25 -13.77
CA VAL A 323 1.68 -5.50 -14.37
C VAL A 323 0.59 -6.15 -15.23
N GLU A 324 -0.66 -6.19 -14.73
CA GLU A 324 -1.83 -6.68 -15.48
C GLU A 324 -2.09 -5.84 -16.74
N MET A 325 -1.97 -4.51 -16.68
CA MET A 325 -2.07 -3.63 -17.86
C MET A 325 -0.99 -3.93 -18.90
N ALA A 326 0.26 -4.10 -18.48
CA ALA A 326 1.34 -4.44 -19.38
C ALA A 326 1.06 -5.77 -20.11
N HIS A 327 0.57 -6.77 -19.38
CA HIS A 327 0.19 -8.05 -19.97
C HIS A 327 -1.02 -7.93 -20.91
N LEU A 328 -2.07 -7.20 -20.54
CA LEU A 328 -3.23 -6.96 -21.42
C LEU A 328 -2.82 -6.32 -22.75
N LEU A 329 -1.93 -5.33 -22.71
CA LEU A 329 -1.40 -4.69 -23.91
C LEU A 329 -0.67 -5.70 -24.79
N LEU A 330 0.26 -6.47 -24.24
CA LEU A 330 0.99 -7.51 -24.99
C LEU A 330 0.07 -8.61 -25.51
N HIS A 331 -0.93 -8.99 -24.71
CA HIS A 331 -1.88 -10.04 -25.07
C HIS A 331 -2.68 -9.64 -26.30
N HIS A 332 -3.34 -8.48 -26.27
CA HIS A 332 -4.23 -8.07 -27.35
C HIS A 332 -3.51 -7.54 -28.59
N THR A 333 -2.30 -6.97 -28.45
CA THR A 333 -1.56 -6.41 -29.60
C THR A 333 -0.64 -7.42 -30.26
N CYS A 334 -0.14 -8.41 -29.51
CA CYS A 334 0.85 -9.36 -30.03
C CYS A 334 0.38 -10.83 -29.93
N LEU A 335 0.08 -11.33 -28.72
CA LEU A 335 -0.18 -12.77 -28.51
C LEU A 335 -1.46 -13.27 -29.18
N GLN A 336 -2.57 -12.53 -29.02
CA GLN A 336 -3.87 -12.91 -29.58
C GLN A 336 -3.83 -12.96 -31.13
N PRO A 337 -3.28 -11.97 -31.86
CA PRO A 337 -3.09 -12.07 -33.31
C PRO A 337 -2.26 -13.27 -33.77
N ILE A 338 -1.27 -13.71 -32.96
CA ILE A 338 -0.47 -14.90 -33.24
C ILE A 338 -1.31 -16.18 -33.06
N LEU A 339 -2.11 -16.24 -31.99
CA LEU A 339 -2.99 -17.38 -31.71
C LEU A 339 -4.12 -17.54 -32.73
N GLU A 340 -4.64 -16.43 -33.27
CA GLU A 340 -5.69 -16.42 -34.29
C GLU A 340 -5.17 -16.80 -35.70
N GLY A 341 -3.86 -16.85 -35.90
CA GLY A 341 -3.25 -17.39 -37.13
C GLY A 341 -3.27 -16.43 -38.33
N GLY A 342 -3.03 -15.13 -38.13
CA GLY A 342 -3.03 -14.11 -39.18
C GLY A 342 -1.84 -14.16 -40.16
N GLU A 343 -1.86 -13.36 -41.24
CA GLU A 343 -0.75 -13.32 -42.23
C GLU A 343 0.55 -12.70 -41.65
N ASN A 344 0.45 -11.89 -40.59
CA ASN A 344 1.56 -11.10 -40.02
C ASN A 344 2.13 -11.68 -38.70
N MET A 345 1.96 -12.97 -38.40
CA MET A 345 2.41 -13.56 -37.13
C MET A 345 3.89 -13.30 -36.81
N GLN A 346 4.75 -13.32 -37.83
CA GLN A 346 6.19 -13.08 -37.63
C GLN A 346 6.46 -11.67 -37.12
N THR A 347 5.74 -10.66 -37.63
CA THR A 347 5.86 -9.27 -37.20
C THR A 347 5.44 -9.10 -35.74
N PHE A 348 4.27 -9.66 -35.37
CA PHE A 348 3.80 -9.62 -33.98
C PHE A 348 4.74 -10.35 -33.02
N ALA A 349 5.34 -11.47 -33.46
CA ALA A 349 6.30 -12.19 -32.65
C ALA A 349 7.62 -11.42 -32.48
N ASP A 350 8.11 -10.77 -33.54
CA ASP A 350 9.29 -9.92 -33.46
C ASP A 350 9.04 -8.69 -32.57
N GLU A 351 7.84 -8.09 -32.63
CA GLU A 351 7.41 -7.01 -31.73
C GLU A 351 7.34 -7.47 -30.26
N LEU A 352 6.77 -8.65 -30.00
CA LEU A 352 6.72 -9.21 -28.64
C LEU A 352 8.13 -9.46 -28.07
N LEU A 353 9.03 -10.04 -28.87
CA LEU A 353 10.42 -10.25 -28.47
C LEU A 353 11.14 -8.92 -28.21
N GLN A 354 10.83 -7.88 -29.01
CA GLN A 354 11.38 -6.54 -28.80
C GLN A 354 10.88 -5.93 -27.47
N HIS A 355 9.61 -6.11 -27.13
CA HIS A 355 9.07 -5.67 -25.83
C HIS A 355 9.71 -6.42 -24.67
N PHE A 356 9.83 -7.75 -24.72
CA PHE A 356 10.53 -8.50 -23.68
C PHE A 356 12.00 -8.11 -23.56
N THR A 357 12.67 -7.78 -24.66
CA THR A 357 14.04 -7.25 -24.64
C THR A 357 14.09 -5.90 -23.92
N SER A 358 13.09 -5.04 -24.13
CA SER A 358 13.00 -3.73 -23.47
C SER A 358 12.77 -3.81 -21.97
N PHE A 359 12.27 -4.94 -21.46
CA PHE A 359 12.08 -5.16 -20.02
C PHE A 359 13.36 -5.60 -19.30
N LEU A 360 14.38 -6.09 -20.01
CA LEU A 360 15.62 -6.59 -19.41
C LEU A 360 16.38 -5.59 -18.51
N PRO A 361 16.44 -4.29 -18.83
CA PRO A 361 17.01 -3.28 -17.94
C PRO A 361 16.19 -3.05 -16.66
N GLU A 362 14.86 -3.22 -16.74
CA GLU A 362 13.88 -2.91 -15.70
C GLU A 362 13.70 -4.12 -14.77
N LYS A 363 14.71 -4.42 -13.95
CA LYS A 363 14.81 -5.68 -13.22
C LYS A 363 13.70 -5.87 -12.19
N ARG A 364 13.27 -4.81 -11.50
CA ARG A 364 12.19 -4.88 -10.51
C ARG A 364 10.84 -5.09 -11.18
N PHE A 365 10.57 -4.40 -12.29
CA PHE A 365 9.37 -4.67 -13.08
C PHE A 365 9.37 -6.11 -13.62
N LEU A 366 10.49 -6.53 -14.22
CA LEU A 366 10.62 -7.84 -14.86
C LEU A 366 10.40 -8.99 -13.87
N SER A 367 10.92 -8.89 -12.64
CA SER A 367 10.68 -9.91 -11.62
C SER A 367 9.21 -10.00 -11.20
N ASP A 368 8.56 -8.85 -10.99
CA ASP A 368 7.16 -8.80 -10.55
C ASP A 368 6.19 -9.18 -11.70
N TYR A 369 6.57 -8.90 -12.95
CA TYR A 369 5.86 -9.36 -14.15
C TYR A 369 5.97 -10.89 -14.30
N ASP A 370 7.18 -11.44 -14.26
CA ASP A 370 7.40 -12.89 -14.43
C ASP A 370 6.79 -13.73 -13.29
N GLU A 371 6.63 -13.14 -12.09
CA GLU A 371 5.91 -13.78 -10.98
C GLU A 371 4.43 -14.03 -11.31
N GLN A 372 3.79 -13.12 -12.05
CA GLN A 372 2.36 -13.20 -12.39
C GLN A 372 2.11 -13.82 -13.78
N PHE A 373 2.93 -13.45 -14.76
CA PHE A 373 2.84 -13.84 -16.16
C PHE A 373 4.20 -14.37 -16.62
N PRO A 374 4.47 -15.67 -16.42
CA PRO A 374 5.78 -16.24 -16.70
C PRO A 374 6.17 -16.09 -18.17
N ILE A 375 7.26 -15.37 -18.44
CA ILE A 375 7.72 -15.10 -19.81
C ILE A 375 8.09 -16.40 -20.54
N ALA A 376 8.49 -17.43 -19.79
CA ALA A 376 8.77 -18.76 -20.34
C ALA A 376 7.54 -19.40 -21.00
N ASP A 377 6.34 -19.18 -20.47
CA ASP A 377 5.11 -19.74 -21.01
C ASP A 377 4.78 -19.06 -22.36
N ASP A 378 4.87 -17.73 -22.43
CA ASP A 378 4.67 -16.96 -23.67
C ASP A 378 5.73 -17.29 -24.74
N ILE A 379 7.00 -17.46 -24.36
CA ILE A 379 8.06 -17.91 -25.27
C ILE A 379 7.77 -19.31 -25.80
N SER A 380 7.29 -20.22 -24.94
CA SER A 380 6.94 -21.58 -25.38
C SER A 380 5.79 -21.58 -26.38
N LEU A 381 4.81 -20.69 -26.19
CA LEU A 381 3.69 -20.49 -27.10
C LEU A 381 4.17 -19.93 -28.44
N LEU A 382 5.08 -18.96 -28.43
CA LEU A 382 5.73 -18.44 -29.64
C LEU A 382 6.47 -19.54 -30.42
N GLN A 383 7.26 -20.37 -29.73
CA GLN A 383 8.01 -21.47 -30.37
C GLN A 383 7.09 -22.53 -30.97
N GLN A 384 5.93 -22.78 -30.35
CA GLN A 384 4.90 -23.70 -30.87
C GLN A 384 4.20 -23.13 -32.12
N ALA A 385 3.87 -21.83 -32.11
CA ALA A 385 3.17 -21.18 -33.22
C ALA A 385 4.10 -20.90 -34.41
N LEU A 386 5.35 -20.53 -34.15
CA LEU A 386 6.34 -20.13 -35.15
C LEU A 386 7.65 -20.93 -34.98
N PRO A 387 7.82 -22.06 -35.68
CA PRO A 387 9.02 -22.89 -35.61
C PRO A 387 10.33 -22.20 -36.04
N VAL A 388 10.23 -21.01 -36.64
CA VAL A 388 11.37 -20.17 -37.05
C VAL A 388 12.02 -19.48 -35.84
N ILE A 389 11.31 -19.34 -34.73
CA ILE A 389 11.84 -18.81 -33.47
C ILE A 389 12.47 -19.97 -32.71
N ASP A 390 13.80 -20.09 -32.81
CA ASP A 390 14.57 -21.10 -32.10
C ASP A 390 15.02 -20.64 -30.71
N GLU A 391 15.59 -21.55 -29.91
CA GLU A 391 16.11 -21.23 -28.58
C GLU A 391 17.22 -20.16 -28.60
N THR A 392 17.93 -20.02 -29.73
CA THR A 392 19.01 -19.02 -29.83
C THR A 392 18.46 -17.59 -29.79
N ARG A 393 17.24 -17.38 -30.30
CA ARG A 393 16.56 -16.07 -30.29
C ARG A 393 15.87 -15.73 -28.97
N THR A 394 15.72 -16.68 -28.03
CA THR A 394 14.94 -16.47 -26.80
C THR A 394 15.70 -16.78 -25.51
N SER A 395 16.79 -17.55 -25.57
CA SER A 395 17.62 -17.92 -24.42
C SER A 395 18.15 -16.72 -23.61
N TYR A 396 18.56 -15.63 -24.27
CA TYR A 396 19.02 -14.42 -23.57
C TYR A 396 17.90 -13.75 -22.76
N LEU A 397 16.63 -13.87 -23.18
CA LEU A 397 15.48 -13.34 -22.44
C LEU A 397 15.29 -14.11 -21.14
N LEU A 398 15.31 -15.44 -21.20
CA LEU A 398 15.18 -16.31 -20.03
C LEU A 398 16.33 -16.10 -19.04
N GLN A 399 17.57 -16.01 -19.54
CA GLN A 399 18.74 -15.69 -18.71
C GLN A 399 18.64 -14.28 -18.10
N GLY A 400 18.08 -13.32 -18.85
CA GLY A 400 17.82 -11.97 -18.36
C GLY A 400 16.80 -11.95 -17.22
N VAL A 401 15.72 -12.74 -17.34
CA VAL A 401 14.74 -12.95 -16.27
C VAL A 401 15.39 -13.55 -15.03
N GLU A 402 16.20 -14.61 -15.18
CA GLU A 402 16.96 -15.20 -14.07
C GLU A 402 17.85 -14.16 -13.37
N SER A 403 18.58 -13.35 -14.15
CA SER A 403 19.41 -12.27 -13.60
C SER A 403 18.59 -11.21 -12.85
N ALA A 404 17.36 -10.92 -13.28
CA ALA A 404 16.47 -10.00 -12.59
C ALA A 404 16.06 -10.55 -11.21
N TRP A 405 15.62 -11.81 -11.15
CA TRP A 405 15.30 -12.49 -9.88
C TRP A 405 16.48 -12.49 -8.90
N ASP A 406 17.68 -12.81 -9.39
CA ASP A 406 18.91 -12.81 -8.58
C ASP A 406 19.22 -11.41 -8.03
N SER A 407 19.00 -10.36 -8.84
CA SER A 407 19.30 -8.98 -8.44
C SER A 407 18.35 -8.44 -7.35
N VAL A 408 17.09 -8.88 -7.35
CA VAL A 408 16.08 -8.50 -6.35
C VAL A 408 16.22 -9.36 -5.08
N GLY A 409 17.01 -10.45 -5.14
CA GLY A 409 17.25 -11.36 -4.02
C GLY A 409 16.05 -12.24 -3.68
N ARG A 410 15.11 -12.42 -4.62
CA ARG A 410 13.96 -13.31 -4.48
C ARG A 410 14.23 -14.63 -5.19
N ARG A 411 13.74 -15.75 -4.62
CA ARG A 411 13.76 -17.04 -5.32
C ARG A 411 12.47 -17.21 -6.11
N ARG A 412 12.60 -17.55 -7.39
CA ARG A 412 11.46 -17.90 -8.27
C ARG A 412 10.67 -19.06 -7.64
N PRO A 413 9.33 -19.02 -7.64
CA PRO A 413 8.52 -20.17 -7.23
C PRO A 413 8.90 -21.38 -8.10
N HIS A 414 9.51 -22.39 -7.50
CA HIS A 414 9.96 -23.58 -8.22
C HIS A 414 8.73 -24.36 -8.73
N ARG A 415 8.39 -24.22 -10.01
CA ARG A 415 7.53 -25.19 -10.70
C ARG A 415 8.43 -26.23 -11.37
N PRO A 416 8.14 -27.54 -11.22
CA PRO A 416 8.91 -28.57 -11.91
C PRO A 416 8.69 -28.41 -13.42
N ILE A 417 9.70 -27.89 -14.12
CA ILE A 417 9.78 -27.89 -15.58
C ILE A 417 9.88 -29.35 -16.00
N GLN A 418 8.82 -29.89 -16.60
CA GLN A 418 8.90 -31.16 -17.32
C GLN A 418 9.71 -30.95 -18.59
N HIS A 419 11.04 -31.10 -18.49
CA HIS A 419 11.88 -31.34 -19.65
C HIS A 419 11.48 -32.70 -20.26
N ARG A 420 10.59 -32.70 -21.25
CA ARG A 420 10.46 -33.82 -22.20
C ARG A 420 11.64 -33.76 -23.17
N GLY A 421 12.81 -34.18 -22.67
CA GLY A 421 13.97 -34.47 -23.49
C GLY A 421 13.73 -35.74 -24.31
N ALA A 422 13.77 -35.60 -25.63
CA ALA A 422 13.77 -36.71 -26.57
C ALA A 422 15.06 -37.54 -26.41
N ALA A 423 14.91 -38.83 -26.10
CA ALA A 423 15.90 -39.86 -26.40
C ALA A 423 15.13 -41.13 -26.80
N GLY A 424 15.37 -41.57 -28.04
CA GLY A 424 14.59 -42.61 -28.70
C GLY A 424 14.86 -44.03 -28.22
N GLY A 425 13.90 -44.91 -28.51
CA GLY A 425 14.00 -46.35 -28.31
C GLY A 425 12.69 -47.05 -28.69
N ALA A 426 12.61 -47.52 -29.93
CA ALA A 426 11.48 -48.17 -30.59
C ALA A 426 10.75 -49.27 -29.78
N ALA A 427 9.42 -49.37 -29.94
CA ALA A 427 8.76 -50.47 -30.67
C ALA A 427 7.22 -50.42 -30.60
N ALA A 428 6.61 -50.75 -31.75
CA ALA A 428 5.30 -51.38 -31.93
C ALA A 428 4.00 -50.54 -31.74
N SER A 429 3.58 -49.94 -32.86
CA SER A 429 2.27 -50.13 -33.50
C SER A 429 1.09 -50.68 -32.66
N SER A 430 0.02 -49.89 -32.53
CA SER A 430 -1.20 -50.15 -33.31
C SER A 430 -2.19 -48.98 -33.21
N SER A 431 -2.66 -48.60 -34.40
CA SER A 431 -3.73 -47.67 -34.73
C SER A 431 -5.07 -47.97 -34.04
N SER A 432 -5.82 -46.92 -33.66
CA SER A 432 -6.98 -46.47 -34.45
C SER A 432 -7.64 -45.23 -33.86
N PHE A 433 -7.78 -44.23 -34.74
CA PHE A 433 -8.69 -43.11 -34.66
C PHE A 433 -10.15 -43.54 -34.45
N LYS A 434 -10.93 -42.72 -33.72
CA LYS A 434 -12.30 -42.38 -34.08
C LYS A 434 -12.65 -40.97 -33.58
N LEU A 435 -12.86 -40.06 -34.54
CA LEU A 435 -13.62 -38.82 -34.39
C LEU A 435 -15.12 -39.13 -34.46
N GLN A 436 -15.94 -38.43 -33.67
CA GLN A 436 -17.25 -37.92 -34.11
C GLN A 436 -17.80 -36.87 -33.12
N GLU A 437 -17.84 -35.61 -33.57
CA GLU A 437 -18.85 -34.59 -33.20
C GLU A 437 -20.12 -34.78 -34.08
N PRO A 438 -21.20 -33.95 -34.02
CA PRO A 438 -21.77 -33.06 -32.98
C PRO A 438 -23.32 -33.22 -32.83
N GLU A 439 -23.93 -32.29 -32.07
CA GLU A 439 -25.31 -31.74 -32.15
C GLU A 439 -26.42 -32.20 -31.16
N GLY A 440 -26.93 -31.22 -30.39
CA GLY A 440 -28.35 -30.84 -30.45
C GLY A 440 -29.27 -31.07 -29.22
N GLY A 441 -29.62 -29.98 -28.51
CA GLY A 441 -31.02 -29.63 -28.24
C GLY A 441 -31.68 -29.86 -26.86
N ALA A 442 -31.91 -28.74 -26.15
CA ALA A 442 -33.16 -28.31 -25.48
C ALA A 442 -33.60 -28.83 -24.06
N SER A 443 -33.44 -27.91 -23.08
CA SER A 443 -34.49 -27.23 -22.26
C SER A 443 -35.03 -27.78 -20.92
N LEU A 444 -35.16 -26.83 -19.97
CA LEU A 444 -35.96 -26.73 -18.72
C LEU A 444 -35.34 -27.34 -17.44
N GLU A 445 -35.43 -26.80 -16.22
CA GLU A 445 -35.79 -25.54 -15.56
C GLU A 445 -35.68 -25.85 -14.04
N GLY A 446 -35.16 -24.96 -13.18
CA GLY A 446 -35.35 -25.10 -11.71
C GLY A 446 -34.19 -24.71 -10.79
N ALA A 447 -34.14 -23.43 -10.42
CA ALA A 447 -33.89 -22.84 -9.08
C ALA A 447 -33.07 -23.59 -7.99
N GLU A 448 -32.03 -22.89 -7.51
CA GLU A 448 -31.89 -22.32 -6.13
C GLU A 448 -30.61 -22.60 -5.34
N ALA A 449 -30.17 -21.52 -4.68
CA ALA A 449 -29.40 -21.38 -3.45
C ALA A 449 -27.85 -21.41 -3.48
N MET A 450 -27.34 -20.22 -3.16
CA MET A 450 -25.97 -19.81 -2.86
C MET A 450 -25.42 -20.50 -1.59
N MET A 451 -24.11 -20.77 -1.53
CA MET A 451 -23.25 -20.37 -0.41
C MET A 451 -21.80 -20.24 -0.88
N ASP A 452 -21.27 -19.04 -0.73
CA ASP A 452 -19.90 -18.61 -0.98
C ASP A 452 -19.03 -19.07 0.20
N VAL A 453 -17.92 -19.75 -0.06
CA VAL A 453 -16.92 -20.14 0.97
C VAL A 453 -15.59 -19.46 0.63
N PRO A 454 -14.90 -18.82 1.59
CA PRO A 454 -13.76 -17.95 1.31
C PRO A 454 -12.53 -18.74 0.85
N ARG A 455 -11.98 -18.38 -0.31
CA ARG A 455 -10.65 -18.83 -0.75
C ARG A 455 -9.58 -18.10 0.07
N LYS A 456 -9.00 -18.77 1.07
CA LYS A 456 -7.73 -18.39 1.71
C LYS A 456 -6.65 -19.37 1.26
N GLY A 457 -5.51 -18.80 0.86
CA GLY A 457 -4.43 -19.46 0.12
C GLY A 457 -3.83 -20.67 0.80
N ASN A 458 -3.28 -21.56 -0.04
CA ASN A 458 -2.54 -22.72 0.43
C ASN A 458 -1.06 -22.54 0.09
N ASP A 459 -0.30 -22.37 1.16
CA ASP A 459 1.11 -22.69 1.24
C ASP A 459 1.31 -24.16 0.87
N GLY A 460 2.37 -24.44 0.10
CA GLY A 460 2.73 -25.79 -0.30
C GLY A 460 3.24 -26.61 0.89
N ALA A 461 2.43 -27.56 1.33
CA ALA A 461 2.85 -28.82 1.96
C ALA A 461 1.76 -29.86 1.67
N GLY A 462 2.15 -31.09 1.35
CA GLY A 462 1.29 -32.14 0.76
C GLY A 462 -0.05 -32.37 1.48
N CYS A 463 -1.07 -32.70 0.68
CA CYS A 463 -2.41 -33.07 1.09
C CYS A 463 -2.43 -34.06 2.26
N ALA A 464 -2.66 -33.56 3.48
CA ALA A 464 -3.35 -34.33 4.49
C ALA A 464 -4.84 -34.06 4.30
N ALA A 465 -5.60 -35.06 3.86
CA ALA A 465 -7.06 -34.97 3.78
C ALA A 465 -7.63 -34.45 5.11
N SER A 466 -8.63 -33.56 5.04
CA SER A 466 -9.22 -33.01 6.27
C SER A 466 -9.83 -34.14 7.11
N GLU A 467 -9.85 -33.97 8.44
CA GLU A 467 -10.34 -35.03 9.36
C GLU A 467 -11.78 -35.47 9.03
N ALA A 468 -12.60 -34.55 8.53
CA ALA A 468 -13.97 -34.83 8.07
C ALA A 468 -14.01 -35.62 6.75
N GLU A 469 -13.12 -35.34 5.80
CA GLU A 469 -13.01 -36.09 4.55
C GLU A 469 -12.50 -37.52 4.80
N LEU A 470 -11.55 -37.68 5.73
CA LEU A 470 -11.04 -38.98 6.16
C LEU A 470 -12.14 -39.87 6.76
N GLU A 471 -12.99 -39.28 7.61
CA GLU A 471 -14.10 -40.03 8.22
C GLU A 471 -15.19 -40.38 7.22
N SER A 472 -15.44 -39.52 6.22
CA SER A 472 -16.34 -39.82 5.10
C SER A 472 -15.83 -40.98 4.25
N LEU A 473 -14.53 -40.97 3.90
CA LEU A 473 -13.90 -42.05 3.11
C LEU A 473 -13.87 -43.37 3.86
N LEU A 474 -13.54 -43.35 5.16
CA LEU A 474 -13.59 -44.55 6.01
C LEU A 474 -15.00 -45.12 6.13
N THR A 475 -16.01 -44.25 6.25
CA THR A 475 -17.41 -44.68 6.33
C THR A 475 -17.85 -45.33 5.02
N CYS A 476 -17.50 -44.74 3.87
CA CYS A 476 -17.81 -45.33 2.55
C CYS A 476 -17.21 -46.73 2.37
N ILE A 477 -15.94 -46.93 2.76
CA ILE A 477 -15.29 -48.25 2.63
C ILE A 477 -15.91 -49.26 3.61
N ARG A 478 -16.25 -48.82 4.83
CA ARG A 478 -16.86 -49.68 5.85
C ARG A 478 -18.29 -50.11 5.51
N GLU A 479 -19.07 -49.26 4.84
CA GLU A 479 -20.40 -49.63 4.35
C GLU A 479 -20.34 -50.80 3.36
N LEU A 480 -19.25 -50.90 2.59
CA LEU A 480 -19.04 -51.96 1.61
C LEU A 480 -18.32 -53.19 2.20
N LEU A 481 -17.42 -52.98 3.17
CA LEU A 481 -16.59 -54.02 3.81
C LEU A 481 -16.63 -53.88 5.35
N PRO A 482 -17.70 -54.38 6.01
CA PRO A 482 -17.91 -54.19 7.45
C PRO A 482 -16.97 -55.02 8.34
N ASP A 483 -16.28 -56.02 7.78
CA ASP A 483 -15.45 -56.98 8.50
C ASP A 483 -14.01 -56.48 8.74
N LEU A 484 -13.64 -55.30 8.22
CA LEU A 484 -12.30 -54.72 8.29
C LEU A 484 -12.17 -53.66 9.39
N GLY A 485 -11.04 -53.67 10.10
CA GLY A 485 -10.73 -52.72 11.17
C GLY A 485 -10.36 -51.32 10.66
N GLU A 486 -10.82 -50.27 11.34
CA GLU A 486 -10.58 -48.88 10.97
C GLU A 486 -9.08 -48.50 10.91
N GLY A 487 -8.25 -49.12 11.76
CA GLY A 487 -6.80 -48.90 11.75
C GLY A 487 -6.13 -49.45 10.49
N PHE A 488 -6.62 -50.59 9.99
CA PHE A 488 -6.16 -51.20 8.74
C PHE A 488 -6.60 -50.38 7.51
N LEU A 489 -7.84 -49.92 7.49
CA LEU A 489 -8.36 -49.07 6.41
C LEU A 489 -7.65 -47.72 6.33
N LEU A 490 -7.26 -47.13 7.47
CA LEU A 490 -6.44 -45.91 7.51
C LEU A 490 -5.06 -46.11 6.89
N ALA A 491 -4.39 -47.22 7.18
CA ALA A 491 -3.09 -47.54 6.59
C ALA A 491 -3.21 -47.75 5.06
N CYS A 492 -4.28 -48.42 4.61
CA CYS A 492 -4.56 -48.57 3.18
C CYS A 492 -4.84 -47.23 2.50
N LEU A 493 -5.66 -46.36 3.11
CA LEU A 493 -5.95 -45.03 2.57
C LEU A 493 -4.69 -44.16 2.50
N HIS A 494 -3.76 -44.29 3.44
CA HIS A 494 -2.49 -43.55 3.42
C HIS A 494 -1.56 -44.04 2.30
N GLU A 495 -1.51 -45.35 2.03
CA GLU A 495 -0.65 -45.92 0.99
C GLU A 495 -1.17 -45.67 -0.43
N TYR A 496 -2.50 -45.55 -0.59
CA TYR A 496 -3.17 -45.39 -1.87
C TYR A 496 -3.72 -43.95 -2.09
N ASP A 497 -3.00 -42.94 -1.59
CA ASP A 497 -3.27 -41.50 -1.81
C ASP A 497 -4.72 -41.06 -1.49
N TYR A 498 -5.32 -41.62 -0.44
CA TYR A 498 -6.68 -41.35 0.03
C TYR A 498 -7.80 -41.64 -0.99
N ASN A 499 -7.56 -42.54 -1.95
CA ASN A 499 -8.56 -42.95 -2.93
C ASN A 499 -9.36 -44.19 -2.47
N SER A 500 -10.63 -44.00 -2.13
CA SER A 500 -11.51 -45.08 -1.64
C SER A 500 -11.73 -46.20 -2.67
N GLU A 501 -11.89 -45.85 -3.94
CA GLU A 501 -12.16 -46.81 -5.02
C GLU A 501 -10.96 -47.74 -5.25
N LEU A 502 -9.75 -47.16 -5.22
CA LEU A 502 -8.52 -47.91 -5.43
C LEU A 502 -8.23 -48.85 -4.25
N VAL A 503 -8.49 -48.39 -3.02
CA VAL A 503 -8.41 -49.21 -1.81
C VAL A 503 -9.39 -50.38 -1.88
N ILE A 504 -10.65 -50.13 -2.24
CA ILE A 504 -11.67 -51.18 -2.37
C ILE A 504 -11.28 -52.19 -3.46
N ASN A 505 -10.83 -51.72 -4.62
CA ASN A 505 -10.47 -52.61 -5.73
C ASN A 505 -9.25 -53.49 -5.38
N ASN A 506 -8.22 -52.91 -4.76
CA ASN A 506 -7.02 -53.67 -4.37
C ASN A 506 -7.27 -54.66 -3.22
N ILE A 507 -8.23 -54.36 -2.32
CA ILE A 507 -8.68 -55.29 -1.28
C ILE A 507 -9.50 -56.44 -1.89
N LEU A 508 -10.38 -56.15 -2.86
CA LEU A 508 -11.22 -57.18 -3.50
C LEU A 508 -10.43 -58.08 -4.47
N GLU A 509 -9.40 -57.54 -5.11
CA GLU A 509 -8.55 -58.28 -6.06
C GLU A 509 -7.37 -59.03 -5.39
N ASP A 510 -7.23 -58.98 -4.06
CA ASP A 510 -6.08 -59.51 -3.29
C ASP A 510 -4.72 -59.00 -3.84
N ARG A 511 -4.67 -57.72 -4.25
CA ARG A 511 -3.46 -57.05 -4.78
C ARG A 511 -2.95 -55.97 -3.83
N LEU A 512 -2.85 -56.30 -2.54
CA LEU A 512 -2.27 -55.40 -1.55
C LEU A 512 -0.74 -55.40 -1.65
N THR A 513 -0.12 -54.26 -1.34
CA THR A 513 1.35 -54.19 -1.17
C THR A 513 1.79 -55.16 -0.06
N PRO A 514 2.99 -55.76 -0.17
CA PRO A 514 3.46 -56.79 0.76
C PRO A 514 3.55 -56.33 2.22
N ASP A 515 3.62 -55.01 2.44
CA ASP A 515 3.62 -54.38 3.76
C ASP A 515 2.22 -54.31 4.37
N LEU A 516 1.18 -54.11 3.55
CA LEU A 516 -0.22 -54.08 3.99
C LEU A 516 -0.82 -55.47 4.15
N ASP A 517 -0.42 -56.47 3.35
CA ASP A 517 -0.94 -57.85 3.47
C ASP A 517 -0.46 -58.57 4.74
N GLN A 518 0.64 -58.12 5.34
CA GLN A 518 1.14 -58.60 6.63
C GLN A 518 0.47 -57.95 7.84
N MET A 519 -0.30 -56.87 7.66
CA MET A 519 -0.98 -56.18 8.76
C MET A 519 -2.24 -56.93 9.21
N ASP A 520 -2.56 -56.83 10.50
CA ASP A 520 -3.80 -57.40 11.04
C ASP A 520 -5.02 -56.67 10.47
N ARG A 521 -5.84 -57.39 9.71
CA ARG A 521 -7.06 -56.88 9.07
C ARG A 521 -8.12 -56.42 10.09
N ALA A 522 -8.00 -56.80 11.36
CA ALA A 522 -8.91 -56.40 12.44
C ALA A 522 -8.36 -55.27 13.34
N MET A 523 -7.29 -54.56 12.94
CA MET A 523 -6.64 -53.55 13.77
C MET A 523 -7.57 -52.36 14.12
N PRO A 524 -7.78 -52.03 15.42
CA PRO A 524 -8.59 -50.89 15.83
C PRO A 524 -7.86 -49.54 15.67
N ARG A 525 -8.62 -48.43 15.56
CA ARG A 525 -8.11 -47.07 15.38
C ARG A 525 -7.20 -46.65 16.56
N PRO A 526 -5.97 -46.13 16.32
CA PRO A 526 -5.13 -45.59 17.38
C PRO A 526 -5.76 -44.32 17.98
N VAL A 527 -5.84 -44.25 19.32
CA VAL A 527 -6.42 -43.12 20.05
C VAL A 527 -5.48 -41.90 19.91
N LYS A 528 -5.92 -40.84 19.23
CA LYS A 528 -5.22 -39.55 19.19
C LYS A 528 -5.35 -38.85 20.55
N GLU A 529 -4.24 -38.47 21.16
CA GLU A 529 -4.20 -37.52 22.26
C GLU A 529 -4.75 -36.17 21.79
N LYS A 530 -5.71 -35.59 22.54
CA LYS A 530 -6.34 -34.31 22.20
C LYS A 530 -5.29 -33.21 22.26
N VAL A 531 -5.08 -32.52 21.15
CA VAL A 531 -4.23 -31.32 21.08
C VAL A 531 -4.92 -30.21 21.90
N ALA A 532 -4.15 -29.50 22.73
CA ALA A 532 -4.65 -28.47 23.64
C ALA A 532 -5.34 -27.31 22.89
N ASP A 533 -6.39 -26.78 23.50
CA ASP A 533 -7.20 -25.68 22.95
C ASP A 533 -6.36 -24.39 22.87
N VAL A 534 -6.64 -23.51 21.90
CA VAL A 534 -5.87 -22.29 21.59
C VAL A 534 -5.79 -21.35 22.80
N LEU A 535 -6.73 -21.45 23.73
CA LEU A 535 -6.77 -20.70 24.98
C LEU A 535 -5.69 -21.12 25.99
N ASP A 536 -5.21 -22.36 25.96
CA ASP A 536 -4.12 -22.82 26.84
C ASP A 536 -2.75 -22.26 26.43
N VAL A 537 -2.61 -21.83 25.16
CA VAL A 537 -1.36 -21.33 24.58
C VAL A 537 -1.23 -19.81 24.72
N ARG A 538 -2.33 -19.09 24.97
CA ARG A 538 -2.34 -17.63 25.06
C ARG A 538 -1.98 -17.16 26.46
N SER A 539 -0.81 -16.55 26.59
CA SER A 539 -0.36 -15.91 27.82
C SER A 539 -0.89 -14.47 27.96
N ASN A 540 -1.56 -14.15 29.05
CA ASN A 540 -2.01 -12.81 29.44
C ASN A 540 -1.11 -12.20 30.54
N VAL A 541 -1.28 -10.89 30.82
CA VAL A 541 -0.44 -10.15 31.79
C VAL A 541 -0.65 -10.62 33.25
N PHE A 542 -1.76 -11.29 33.49
CA PHE A 542 -2.25 -11.79 34.77
C PHE A 542 -2.20 -13.33 34.85
N ASP A 543 -1.42 -13.98 33.98
CA ASP A 543 -1.33 -15.45 33.94
C ASP A 543 -0.91 -16.01 35.30
N ASP A 544 -1.62 -17.05 35.73
CA ASP A 544 -1.44 -17.72 37.02
C ASP A 544 -1.66 -16.82 38.26
N ASP A 545 -2.14 -15.59 38.08
CA ASP A 545 -2.58 -14.73 39.18
C ASP A 545 -4.11 -14.79 39.40
N GLU A 546 -4.61 -14.01 40.35
CA GLU A 546 -6.02 -14.03 40.75
C GLU A 546 -6.96 -13.32 39.77
N PHE A 547 -6.40 -12.61 38.80
CA PHE A 547 -7.04 -11.90 37.70
C PHE A 547 -6.88 -12.64 36.36
N ASP A 548 -6.41 -13.88 36.37
CA ASP A 548 -6.31 -14.73 35.18
C ASP A 548 -7.71 -15.17 34.68
N VAL A 549 -8.30 -14.36 33.80
CA VAL A 549 -9.64 -14.60 33.24
C VAL A 549 -9.65 -15.74 32.21
N PHE A 550 -8.49 -16.18 31.71
CA PHE A 550 -8.44 -17.27 30.72
C PHE A 550 -8.47 -18.65 31.36
N ARG A 551 -7.91 -18.79 32.57
CA ARG A 551 -7.93 -20.05 33.33
C ARG A 551 -8.97 -20.07 34.45
N ARG A 552 -9.47 -18.90 34.89
CA ARG A 552 -10.43 -18.79 36.00
C ARG A 552 -11.63 -17.92 35.61
N ASP A 553 -12.82 -18.48 35.77
CA ASP A 553 -14.08 -17.77 35.48
C ASP A 553 -14.53 -16.79 36.59
N GLN A 554 -13.85 -16.77 37.74
CA GLN A 554 -14.21 -15.92 38.88
C GLN A 554 -13.01 -15.09 39.34
N VAL A 555 -13.20 -13.77 39.34
CA VAL A 555 -12.21 -12.78 39.79
C VAL A 555 -12.64 -12.20 41.14
N ASP A 556 -11.70 -12.01 42.06
CA ASP A 556 -11.97 -11.39 43.37
C ASP A 556 -12.24 -9.88 43.23
N MET A 557 -13.53 -9.54 43.25
CA MET A 557 -14.04 -8.17 43.12
C MET A 557 -13.58 -7.23 44.26
N SER A 558 -13.06 -7.75 45.38
CA SER A 558 -12.63 -6.91 46.52
C SER A 558 -11.38 -6.07 46.22
N ARG A 559 -10.57 -6.51 45.25
CA ARG A 559 -9.35 -5.81 44.81
C ARG A 559 -9.58 -4.89 43.60
N ILE A 560 -10.77 -4.93 43.02
CA ILE A 560 -11.17 -4.09 41.89
C ILE A 560 -11.75 -2.78 42.41
N TRP A 561 -11.09 -1.66 42.13
CA TRP A 561 -11.57 -0.35 42.56
C TRP A 561 -11.76 0.60 41.38
N LYS A 562 -12.93 1.24 41.30
CA LYS A 562 -13.24 2.22 40.25
C LYS A 562 -13.02 3.64 40.79
N GLY A 563 -11.86 4.24 40.49
CA GLY A 563 -11.48 5.63 40.80
C GLY A 563 -10.15 5.79 41.55
N ARG A 564 -9.92 6.94 42.22
CA ARG A 564 -8.79 7.14 43.16
C ARG A 564 -9.10 6.65 44.60
N ARG A 565 -8.41 5.61 45.06
CA ARG A 565 -8.43 5.14 46.47
C ARG A 565 -8.01 6.27 47.42
N LYS A 566 -8.73 6.47 48.53
CA LYS A 566 -8.20 7.26 49.67
C LYS A 566 -7.02 6.49 50.24
N GLY A 567 -5.80 6.94 49.95
CA GLY A 567 -4.59 6.26 50.38
C GLY A 567 -4.49 6.22 51.90
N GLU A 568 -4.13 5.04 52.43
CA GLU A 568 -3.51 4.91 53.74
C GLU A 568 -2.22 5.74 53.79
N ASN A 569 -1.82 6.18 54.98
CA ASN A 569 -0.71 7.10 55.14
C ASN A 569 0.56 6.56 54.48
N ALA A 570 1.17 7.34 53.57
CA ALA A 570 2.37 6.94 52.83
C ALA A 570 3.56 6.50 53.71
N ARG A 571 3.55 6.84 55.01
CA ARG A 571 4.53 6.40 56.00
C ARG A 571 4.33 4.95 56.45
N GLU A 572 3.09 4.45 56.52
CA GLU A 572 2.81 3.06 56.89
C GLU A 572 3.16 2.11 55.75
N THR A 573 2.81 2.48 54.50
CA THR A 573 3.18 1.68 53.31
C THR A 573 4.69 1.62 53.06
N LEU A 574 5.45 2.65 53.44
CA LEU A 574 6.92 2.67 53.33
C LEU A 574 7.63 1.91 54.45
N ASN A 575 6.95 1.68 55.58
CA ASN A 575 7.48 0.90 56.70
C ASN A 575 7.27 -0.61 56.52
N ASP A 576 6.34 -1.02 55.65
CA ASP A 576 6.17 -2.41 55.28
C ASP A 576 7.31 -2.88 54.36
N LYS A 577 8.31 -3.54 54.96
CA LYS A 577 9.49 -4.08 54.27
C LYS A 577 9.38 -5.58 53.99
N GLN A 578 8.19 -6.17 54.11
CA GLN A 578 7.99 -7.62 53.89
C GLN A 578 8.45 -8.04 52.49
N HIS A 579 8.12 -7.25 51.46
CA HIS A 579 8.52 -7.50 50.07
C HIS A 579 10.06 -7.53 49.87
N ILE A 580 10.82 -6.76 50.65
CA ILE A 580 12.29 -6.76 50.59
C ILE A 580 12.86 -8.07 51.17
N ALA A 581 12.26 -8.59 52.24
CA ALA A 581 12.66 -9.85 52.83
C ALA A 581 12.36 -11.03 51.88
N GLU A 582 11.20 -11.03 51.23
CA GLU A 582 10.82 -12.04 50.24
C GLU A 582 11.70 -12.01 48.98
N GLN A 583 12.07 -10.82 48.50
CA GLN A 583 13.02 -10.70 47.39
C GLN A 583 14.41 -11.19 47.77
N LYS A 584 14.88 -10.90 48.99
CA LYS A 584 16.21 -11.33 49.45
C LYS A 584 16.35 -12.85 49.49
N ALA A 585 15.30 -13.55 49.93
CA ALA A 585 15.25 -15.02 49.89
C ALA A 585 15.26 -15.56 48.45
N ARG A 586 14.57 -14.88 47.52
CA ARG A 586 14.57 -15.22 46.09
C ARG A 586 15.95 -15.05 45.44
N TYR A 587 16.69 -13.99 45.78
CA TYR A 587 18.05 -13.76 45.26
C TYR A 587 19.07 -14.74 45.83
N GLN A 588 18.91 -15.19 47.08
CA GLN A 588 19.75 -16.25 47.66
C GLN A 588 19.57 -17.60 46.94
N ALA A 589 18.40 -17.87 46.34
CA ALA A 589 18.19 -19.10 45.57
C ALA A 589 18.94 -19.14 44.23
N TYR A 590 19.41 -17.99 43.72
CA TYR A 590 20.24 -17.90 42.50
C TYR A 590 21.74 -17.83 42.80
N GLU A 591 22.14 -18.00 44.06
CA GLU A 591 23.54 -18.11 44.47
C GLU A 591 24.10 -19.48 44.07
N THR A 592 24.34 -19.64 42.76
CA THR A 592 24.90 -20.85 42.18
C THR A 592 26.41 -20.68 42.01
N VAL A 593 27.13 -21.21 42.99
CA VAL A 593 28.50 -21.77 42.94
C VAL A 593 29.57 -20.90 42.25
N VAL A 594 30.23 -20.06 43.05
CA VAL A 594 31.68 -19.91 42.96
C VAL A 594 32.22 -20.59 44.21
N ASP A 595 33.03 -21.63 44.03
CA ASP A 595 33.72 -22.30 45.14
C ASP A 595 34.48 -21.25 45.96
N GLU A 596 34.03 -21.02 47.20
CA GLU A 596 34.79 -20.27 48.18
C GLU A 596 36.06 -21.07 48.51
N VAL A 597 37.17 -20.70 47.86
CA VAL A 597 38.50 -21.08 48.36
C VAL A 597 38.68 -20.34 49.67
N VAL A 598 38.62 -21.08 50.78
CA VAL A 598 38.92 -20.58 52.12
C VAL A 598 40.38 -20.11 52.12
N LEU A 599 40.59 -18.79 52.09
CA LEU A 599 41.88 -18.19 52.38
C LEU A 599 41.99 -18.04 53.89
N GLU A 600 42.93 -18.77 54.49
CA GLU A 600 43.37 -18.50 55.85
C GLU A 600 43.95 -17.07 55.96
N PRO A 601 43.90 -16.43 57.13
CA PRO A 601 44.23 -15.01 57.26
C PRO A 601 45.75 -14.80 57.08
N GLY A 602 46.19 -14.36 55.90
CA GLY A 602 47.58 -13.93 55.71
C GLY A 602 48.15 -13.83 54.30
N GLU A 603 47.51 -14.31 53.23
CA GLU A 603 48.17 -14.43 51.91
C GLU A 603 47.51 -13.57 50.80
N THR A 604 48.35 -12.81 50.09
CA THR A 604 48.00 -11.91 48.99
C THR A 604 48.06 -12.64 47.64
N GLY A 605 46.92 -12.73 46.95
CA GLY A 605 46.77 -13.41 45.65
C GLY A 605 47.25 -12.61 44.44
N GLU A 606 48.55 -12.30 44.37
CA GLU A 606 49.18 -11.66 43.20
C GLU A 606 50.02 -12.62 42.32
N ALA A 607 49.83 -13.93 42.41
CA ALA A 607 50.70 -14.87 41.69
C ALA A 607 50.00 -16.15 41.23
N TYR A 608 49.22 -16.11 40.13
CA TYR A 608 49.07 -17.25 39.23
C TYR A 608 48.85 -16.75 37.78
N GLU A 609 49.78 -17.16 36.92
CA GLU A 609 50.07 -16.74 35.53
C GLU A 609 49.10 -17.29 34.47
N LEU A 610 48.88 -16.46 33.45
CA LEU A 610 49.12 -16.67 32.00
C LEU A 610 48.96 -18.07 31.35
N ASP A 611 48.19 -18.03 30.25
CA ASP A 611 48.34 -18.71 28.94
C ASP A 611 47.75 -20.11 28.67
N ALA A 612 46.79 -20.20 27.74
CA ALA A 612 46.97 -20.90 26.45
C ALA A 612 45.70 -20.92 25.55
N TYR A 613 45.94 -20.59 24.26
CA TYR A 613 45.20 -20.85 23.01
C TYR A 613 44.18 -19.82 22.46
N ASP A 614 44.12 -19.44 21.16
CA ASP A 614 45.00 -19.35 19.95
C ASP A 614 44.04 -19.10 18.75
N ASP A 615 44.06 -17.93 18.10
CA ASP A 615 43.45 -17.70 16.77
C ASP A 615 44.22 -16.65 15.94
N GLU A 616 45.32 -17.13 15.37
CA GLU A 616 46.11 -16.52 14.30
C GLU A 616 45.26 -16.04 13.10
N TYR A 617 45.31 -14.75 12.77
CA TYR A 617 44.97 -14.23 11.44
C TYR A 617 46.09 -13.35 10.89
N ASP A 618 46.58 -13.79 9.74
CA ASP A 618 47.75 -13.41 8.96
C ASP A 618 47.69 -11.98 8.38
N ASP A 619 48.57 -11.10 8.85
CA ASP A 619 48.78 -9.71 8.42
C ASP A 619 49.98 -9.53 7.45
N THR A 620 50.32 -10.55 6.65
CA THR A 620 51.49 -10.51 5.75
C THR A 620 51.27 -9.84 4.37
N TYR A 621 50.17 -9.14 4.10
CA TYR A 621 50.00 -8.40 2.82
C TYR A 621 49.23 -7.07 2.96
N GLU A 622 49.93 -5.98 3.30
CA GLU A 622 49.75 -4.66 2.66
C GLU A 622 50.86 -3.64 3.01
N MET A 623 52.10 -4.10 3.11
CA MET A 623 53.27 -3.22 2.94
C MET A 623 53.48 -2.94 1.44
N SER A 624 52.59 -2.14 0.86
CA SER A 624 52.86 -1.43 -0.38
C SER A 624 52.38 0.00 -0.30
N GLN A 625 53.33 0.80 0.18
CA GLN A 625 53.36 2.25 0.15
C GLN A 625 53.45 2.70 -1.33
N VAL A 626 52.36 3.25 -1.87
CA VAL A 626 52.37 3.99 -3.14
C VAL A 626 51.48 5.24 -3.04
N GLY A 627 52.11 6.41 -3.15
CA GLY A 627 51.50 7.69 -3.53
C GLY A 627 50.79 8.44 -2.39
N ALA A 628 51.48 9.31 -1.65
CA ALA A 628 51.68 10.73 -1.97
C ALA A 628 50.47 11.64 -1.63
N ASN A 629 50.74 12.57 -0.69
CA ASN A 629 50.00 13.79 -0.35
C ASN A 629 48.64 13.65 0.35
N ASP A 630 48.61 13.87 1.67
CA ASP A 630 48.27 15.19 2.22
C ASP A 630 48.48 15.23 3.74
N LEU A 631 49.00 16.36 4.20
CA LEU A 631 49.25 16.70 5.59
C LEU A 631 47.94 17.15 6.24
N ASP A 632 47.49 16.50 7.32
CA ASP A 632 47.12 17.16 8.59
C ASP A 632 46.62 16.14 9.62
N GLY A 633 47.10 16.30 10.86
CA GLY A 633 47.08 15.30 11.92
C GLY A 633 45.73 15.08 12.64
N ASP A 634 45.60 13.87 13.14
CA ASP A 634 44.57 13.34 14.04
C ASP A 634 44.32 14.18 15.29
N SER A 635 43.04 14.36 15.66
CA SER A 635 42.52 14.26 17.05
C SER A 635 41.00 14.50 17.11
N LEU A 636 40.17 13.50 16.77
CA LEU A 636 38.73 13.50 17.07
C LEU A 636 38.23 12.20 17.74
N LEU A 637 38.89 11.81 18.83
CA LEU A 637 38.31 10.90 19.82
C LEU A 637 38.43 11.49 21.23
N SER A 638 37.51 12.40 21.58
CA SER A 638 37.19 12.68 22.98
C SER A 638 35.67 12.62 23.18
N ARG A 639 35.27 11.58 23.92
CA ARG A 639 33.91 11.22 24.32
C ARG A 639 33.21 12.40 25.02
N ARG A 640 31.95 12.68 24.65
CA ARG A 640 31.08 13.60 25.40
C ARG A 640 30.68 12.96 26.75
N PRO A 641 30.68 13.69 27.87
CA PRO A 641 30.25 13.15 29.16
C PRO A 641 28.72 12.93 29.19
N PHE A 642 28.32 11.76 29.70
CA PHE A 642 26.93 11.36 29.89
C PHE A 642 26.21 12.29 30.87
N THR A 643 25.02 12.80 30.51
CA THR A 643 24.21 13.69 31.36
C THR A 643 23.06 12.90 31.97
N VAL A 644 23.05 12.78 33.31
CA VAL A 644 22.00 12.06 34.05
C VAL A 644 20.68 12.86 33.99
N PRO A 645 19.55 12.23 33.58
CA PRO A 645 18.22 12.85 33.55
C PRO A 645 17.79 13.43 34.90
N GLN A 646 17.08 14.55 34.86
CA GLN A 646 16.74 15.39 36.02
C GLN A 646 15.89 14.69 37.11
N ILE A 647 15.26 13.58 36.76
CA ILE A 647 14.42 12.73 37.63
C ILE A 647 15.29 11.88 38.59
N LEU A 648 16.56 11.65 38.25
CA LEU A 648 17.50 10.82 39.02
C LEU A 648 18.48 11.64 39.88
N ARG A 649 18.38 12.97 39.89
CA ARG A 649 19.18 13.82 40.77
C ARG A 649 18.58 13.81 42.19
N LYS A 650 19.19 13.06 43.10
CA LYS A 650 18.88 13.14 44.55
C LYS A 650 19.26 14.52 45.08
N GLY A 651 18.28 15.25 45.62
CA GLY A 651 18.49 16.56 46.24
C GLY A 651 19.16 16.42 47.60
N ASN A 652 20.41 16.89 47.71
CA ASN A 652 21.02 17.21 49.00
C ASN A 652 20.66 18.66 49.33
N LYS A 653 19.81 18.83 50.35
CA LYS A 653 19.66 20.08 51.10
C LYS A 653 20.93 20.31 51.94
N PRO A 654 21.52 21.50 51.93
CA PRO A 654 22.22 22.03 53.08
C PRO A 654 21.27 22.86 53.95
N GLU A 655 21.38 22.65 55.26
CA GLU A 655 20.73 23.40 56.33
C GLU A 655 21.37 24.79 56.49
N LEU A 656 20.50 25.77 56.73
CA LEU A 656 20.60 26.93 57.64
C LEU A 656 21.91 27.73 57.69
N GLU A 657 21.80 29.04 57.40
CA GLU A 657 22.06 30.08 58.41
C GLU A 657 21.33 31.38 58.02
N GLU A 658 20.79 32.02 59.05
CA GLU A 658 19.87 33.16 59.09
C GLU A 658 20.62 34.48 58.90
N GLU A 659 20.00 35.49 58.28
CA GLU A 659 20.14 36.90 58.65
C GLU A 659 18.96 37.72 58.08
N GLU A 660 18.53 38.70 58.88
CA GLU A 660 17.21 39.33 59.01
C GLU A 660 16.91 40.49 58.03
N GLU A 661 15.60 40.75 57.83
CA GLU A 661 14.87 42.03 57.59
C GLU A 661 15.28 42.94 56.39
N GLU A 662 14.42 43.65 55.63
CA GLU A 662 13.02 44.09 55.73
C GLU A 662 12.56 44.56 54.31
N ASP A 663 11.25 44.43 54.03
CA ASP A 663 10.36 45.19 53.13
C ASP A 663 10.73 45.56 51.66
N GLU A 664 9.92 45.10 50.70
CA GLU A 664 8.91 45.94 49.99
C GLU A 664 8.23 45.20 48.82
N GLU A 665 6.90 45.27 48.84
CA GLU A 665 5.93 45.23 47.73
C GLU A 665 5.58 43.90 47.01
N GLU A 666 4.41 43.40 47.40
CA GLU A 666 3.54 42.51 46.64
C GLU A 666 3.13 43.13 45.30
N GLU A 667 3.61 42.58 44.17
CA GLU A 667 2.84 42.58 42.93
C GLU A 667 2.23 41.19 42.70
N THR A 668 0.92 41.14 42.89
CA THR A 668 0.06 39.99 42.65
C THR A 668 -0.09 39.74 41.15
N LEU A 669 0.80 38.93 40.56
CA LEU A 669 0.52 38.29 39.28
C LEU A 669 -0.20 36.96 39.52
N GLN A 670 -1.53 37.02 39.36
CA GLN A 670 -2.43 35.87 39.29
C GLN A 670 -1.95 34.87 38.23
N ASN A 671 -1.22 33.85 38.66
CA ASN A 671 -0.95 32.67 37.85
C ASN A 671 -2.18 31.75 37.85
N ASN A 672 -3.20 32.13 37.07
CA ASN A 672 -4.17 31.17 36.57
C ASN A 672 -3.49 30.32 35.48
N VAL A 673 -2.74 29.31 35.91
CA VAL A 673 -2.35 28.22 35.01
C VAL A 673 -3.38 27.12 35.20
N ASN A 674 -4.33 27.04 34.28
CA ASN A 674 -5.26 25.93 34.15
C ASN A 674 -4.47 24.61 34.19
N ARG A 675 -4.81 23.76 35.16
CA ARG A 675 -4.14 22.48 35.46
C ARG A 675 -4.37 21.37 34.43
N ASP A 676 -4.86 21.71 33.23
CA ASP A 676 -5.31 20.77 32.20
C ASP A 676 -4.59 20.93 30.84
N GLN A 677 -3.36 21.48 30.80
CA GLN A 677 -2.51 21.41 29.59
C GLN A 677 -1.27 20.55 29.87
N PHE A 678 -1.43 19.25 29.64
CA PHE A 678 -0.34 18.27 29.72
C PHE A 678 0.69 18.43 28.58
N VAL A 679 0.35 19.13 27.50
CA VAL A 679 1.27 19.58 26.44
C VAL A 679 0.85 20.98 25.99
N GLN A 680 1.73 21.98 26.06
CA GLN A 680 1.48 23.32 25.52
C GLN A 680 1.75 23.34 24.01
N ASP A 681 0.86 23.99 23.26
CA ASP A 681 0.95 24.14 21.81
C ASP A 681 2.31 24.77 21.39
N PRO A 682 3.11 24.11 20.52
CA PRO A 682 4.42 24.58 20.09
C PRO A 682 4.40 25.96 19.41
N ALA A 683 3.26 26.37 18.84
CA ALA A 683 3.10 27.69 18.22
C ALA A 683 3.15 28.81 19.28
N LEU A 684 2.44 28.63 20.40
CA LEU A 684 2.44 29.58 21.52
C LEU A 684 3.80 29.66 22.22
N LEU A 685 4.54 28.56 22.28
CA LEU A 685 5.92 28.55 22.77
C LEU A 685 6.87 29.33 21.85
N ARG A 686 6.71 29.21 20.53
CA ARG A 686 7.47 29.99 19.54
C ARG A 686 7.15 31.47 19.63
N GLU A 687 5.87 31.83 19.70
CA GLU A 687 5.42 33.21 19.83
C GLU A 687 5.95 33.85 21.12
N ARG A 688 5.88 33.15 22.25
CA ARG A 688 6.42 33.62 23.53
C ARG A 688 7.95 33.75 23.51
N ALA A 689 8.65 32.88 22.78
CA ALA A 689 10.09 32.96 22.60
C ALA A 689 10.49 34.16 21.72
N ASP A 690 9.74 34.43 20.66
CA ASP A 690 9.97 35.57 19.78
C ASP A 690 9.59 36.89 20.47
N ALA A 691 8.55 36.93 21.29
CA ALA A 691 8.22 38.06 22.15
C ALA A 691 9.34 38.35 23.16
N ARG A 692 9.93 37.32 23.79
CA ARG A 692 11.10 37.48 24.67
C ARG A 692 12.33 37.99 23.90
N ARG A 693 12.53 37.51 22.67
CA ARG A 693 13.63 37.96 21.80
C ARG A 693 13.44 39.43 21.41
N ALA A 694 12.23 39.82 21.01
CA ALA A 694 11.85 41.20 20.69
C ALA A 694 12.01 42.14 21.90
N ALA A 695 11.58 41.72 23.09
CA ALA A 695 11.78 42.48 24.32
C ALA A 695 13.26 42.65 24.70
N MET A 696 14.09 41.63 24.46
CA MET A 696 15.55 41.76 24.60
C MET A 696 16.18 42.71 23.56
N HIS A 697 15.67 42.71 22.33
CA HIS A 697 16.10 43.66 21.30
C HIS A 697 15.67 45.09 21.62
N GLN A 698 14.48 45.31 22.18
CA GLN A 698 14.02 46.63 22.63
C GLN A 698 14.78 47.14 23.87
N ARG A 699 15.15 46.26 24.82
CA ARG A 699 16.03 46.61 25.95
C ARG A 699 17.46 46.91 25.52
N LYS A 700 17.88 46.45 24.34
CA LYS A 700 19.19 46.73 23.74
C LYS A 700 19.11 47.99 22.88
N GLY A 701 18.72 49.10 23.51
CA GLY A 701 18.67 50.42 22.89
C GLY A 701 20.01 50.81 22.23
N PHE A 702 19.86 51.50 21.10
CA PHE A 702 20.84 52.27 20.32
C PHE A 702 22.28 52.28 20.84
N ARG A 703 23.17 51.50 20.21
CA ARG A 703 24.62 51.73 20.30
C ARG A 703 25.03 52.71 19.20
N PRO A 704 25.63 53.87 19.52
CA PRO A 704 26.27 54.70 18.50
C PRO A 704 27.41 53.92 17.84
N GLU A 705 27.59 54.17 16.54
CA GLU A 705 28.65 53.62 15.67
C GLU A 705 30.03 53.53 16.36
N PRO A 706 30.81 52.44 16.15
CA PRO A 706 32.16 52.34 16.69
C PRO A 706 33.11 53.27 15.93
N ARG A 707 33.65 54.29 16.62
CA ARG A 707 34.80 55.07 16.12
C ARG A 707 36.02 54.15 15.95
N PRO A 708 36.83 54.32 14.89
CA PRO A 708 38.04 53.52 14.70
C PRO A 708 39.13 54.02 15.66
N SER A 709 39.39 53.25 16.71
CA SER A 709 40.49 53.49 17.66
C SER A 709 41.25 52.19 17.91
N ALA A 710 42.14 51.85 16.98
CA ALA A 710 43.14 50.81 17.19
C ALA A 710 44.44 51.50 17.65
N VAL A 711 44.57 51.75 18.96
CA VAL A 711 45.80 52.30 19.54
C VAL A 711 46.83 51.16 19.68
N ALA A 712 47.81 51.13 18.78
CA ALA A 712 49.00 50.28 18.92
C ALA A 712 49.93 50.84 20.01
N GLY A 713 50.36 50.01 20.95
CA GLY A 713 51.28 50.41 22.01
C GLY A 713 52.73 50.55 21.51
N GLN A 714 53.50 51.42 22.17
CA GLN A 714 54.93 51.62 21.88
C GLN A 714 55.78 50.37 22.25
N PRO A 715 56.93 50.17 21.59
CA PRO A 715 57.82 49.03 21.84
C PRO A 715 58.39 49.01 23.27
N LYS A 716 58.86 47.82 23.68
CA LYS A 716 59.21 47.47 25.06
C LYS A 716 60.34 48.37 25.61
N GLY A 717 60.10 49.06 26.72
CA GLY A 717 61.10 49.89 27.42
C GLY A 717 60.81 51.40 27.46
N GLN A 718 59.83 51.89 26.70
CA GLN A 718 59.30 53.26 26.84
C GLN A 718 57.87 53.17 27.39
N GLY A 719 57.57 53.90 28.47
CA GLY A 719 56.28 53.81 29.17
C GLY A 719 55.06 54.01 28.24
N GLN A 720 53.95 53.34 28.54
CA GLN A 720 52.74 53.42 27.72
C GLN A 720 51.84 54.61 28.10
N ASN A 721 51.17 55.21 27.10
CA ASN A 721 50.23 56.30 27.31
C ASN A 721 49.00 55.85 28.12
N LYS A 722 48.45 56.77 28.94
CA LYS A 722 47.33 56.53 29.88
C LYS A 722 46.08 55.95 29.21
N GLU A 723 45.79 56.34 27.97
CA GLU A 723 44.67 55.78 27.19
C GLU A 723 44.88 54.30 26.84
N THR A 724 46.09 53.92 26.43
CA THR A 724 46.46 52.52 26.14
C THR A 724 46.33 51.63 27.39
N LEU A 725 46.68 52.16 28.56
CA LEU A 725 46.55 51.45 29.84
C LEU A 725 45.08 51.27 30.24
N LEU A 726 44.23 52.28 30.03
CA LEU A 726 42.80 52.20 30.30
C LEU A 726 42.09 51.22 29.36
N ASP A 727 42.47 51.19 28.08
CA ASP A 727 41.89 50.27 27.11
C ASP A 727 42.31 48.81 27.38
N ARG A 728 43.58 48.60 27.78
CA ARG A 728 44.08 47.28 28.21
C ARG A 728 43.38 46.80 29.48
N ARG A 729 43.12 47.70 30.44
CA ARG A 729 42.38 47.40 31.68
C ARG A 729 40.91 47.05 31.40
N LYS A 730 40.26 47.75 30.46
CA LYS A 730 38.89 47.39 30.00
C LYS A 730 38.86 46.02 29.31
N LYS A 731 39.84 45.71 28.46
CA LYS A 731 39.98 44.40 27.80
C LYS A 731 40.26 43.27 28.79
N GLU A 732 41.07 43.49 29.81
CA GLU A 732 41.26 42.49 30.89
C GLU A 732 39.99 42.29 31.73
N ALA A 733 39.25 43.35 32.06
CA ALA A 733 38.02 43.25 32.84
C ALA A 733 36.90 42.47 32.13
N HIS A 734 36.84 42.50 30.79
CA HIS A 734 35.79 41.86 29.99
C HIS A 734 36.16 40.50 29.39
N LYS A 735 37.36 39.95 29.70
CA LYS A 735 37.83 38.65 29.20
C LYS A 735 36.99 37.44 29.63
N GLY A 736 36.02 37.59 30.53
CA GLY A 736 35.17 36.52 31.04
C GLY A 736 33.75 36.42 30.44
N ARG A 737 33.36 37.31 29.52
CA ARG A 737 31.94 37.45 29.08
C ARG A 737 31.61 36.79 27.72
N GLY A 738 32.53 36.04 27.12
CA GLY A 738 32.30 35.27 25.88
C GLY A 738 32.82 33.85 26.01
N ALA A 739 32.34 32.94 25.14
CA ALA A 739 32.43 31.47 25.17
C ALA A 739 33.85 30.86 25.22
N ASN A 740 34.64 31.20 26.24
CA ASN A 740 35.95 30.64 26.55
C ASN A 740 36.33 31.00 28.00
N HIS A 741 35.59 30.43 28.96
CA HIS A 741 35.65 30.79 30.39
C HIS A 741 36.97 30.43 31.11
N ASN A 742 37.94 29.75 30.46
CA ASN A 742 39.18 29.29 31.12
C ASN A 742 40.45 30.13 30.84
N ARG A 743 40.40 31.20 30.03
CA ARG A 743 41.61 32.00 29.73
C ARG A 743 42.07 32.91 30.87
N ARG A 744 41.16 33.43 31.70
CA ARG A 744 41.51 34.27 32.86
C ARG A 744 42.22 33.45 33.93
N ASN A 745 41.64 32.29 34.29
CA ASN A 745 42.25 31.34 35.23
C ASN A 745 43.63 30.85 34.74
N MET A 746 43.81 30.57 33.44
CA MET A 746 45.11 30.19 32.89
C MET A 746 46.15 31.33 32.92
N ALA A 747 45.73 32.58 32.73
CA ALA A 747 46.63 33.74 32.82
C ALA A 747 47.04 34.02 34.27
N ASP A 748 46.12 33.92 35.22
CA ASP A 748 46.41 34.08 36.65
C ASP A 748 47.27 32.92 37.18
N ARG A 749 47.05 31.69 36.70
CA ARG A 749 47.89 30.52 37.02
C ARG A 749 49.31 30.63 36.45
N LYS A 750 49.50 31.33 35.32
CA LYS A 750 50.82 31.67 34.77
C LYS A 750 51.50 32.82 35.52
N ARG A 751 50.73 33.78 36.07
CA ARG A 751 51.27 34.84 36.94
C ARG A 751 51.65 34.33 38.33
N ASN A 752 50.92 33.35 38.87
CA ASN A 752 51.19 32.73 40.18
C ASN A 752 52.28 31.65 40.16
N LYS A 753 52.64 31.10 38.98
CA LYS A 753 53.85 30.29 38.82
C LYS A 753 55.01 31.23 38.50
N GLY A 754 55.59 31.79 39.56
CA GLY A 754 56.64 32.80 39.48
C GLY A 754 57.75 32.44 38.49
N MET A 755 57.87 33.23 37.43
CA MET A 755 59.16 33.57 36.85
C MET A 755 59.50 34.97 37.34
N ILE A 756 60.36 35.03 38.35
CA ILE A 756 61.06 36.27 38.71
C ILE A 756 61.96 36.63 37.52
N PRO A 757 61.95 37.88 37.03
CA PRO A 757 62.76 38.29 35.89
C PRO A 757 64.22 38.49 36.32
N SER A 758 65.14 37.94 35.53
CA SER A 758 66.62 38.09 35.55
C SER A 758 67.31 37.86 36.90
#